data_AF-A0A916ZCB2-F1
#
_entry.id   AF-A0A916ZCB2-F1
#
_cell.length_a   1.000
_cell.length_b   1.000
_cell.length_c   1.000
_cell.angle_alpha   90.00
_cell.angle_beta   90.00
_cell.angle_gamma   90.00
#
_symmetry.space_group_name_H-M   'P 1'
#
loop_
_entity.id
_entity.type
_entity.pdbx_description
1 polymer ?
#
loop_
_entity_poly.entity_id
_entity_poly.type
_entity_poly.pdbx_seq_one_letter_code
_entity_poly.pdbx_strand_id
1 'polypeptide(L)'
;MIPGIIGWSARNVVLVLVGTVFAILAGLHALRTLPLDAIPDLSDVQVIVYTEYPGQAPQVVEDQVTFPLTTAMLTVPKSKVVRGFSFFGVSFVYVIFEDGTDPYFARSRVLEFLNGAARRLPAGVSPTLGPDATGVGWVYQYAVVAKERTLAELRSLQDWVVRFAVSDADGVAEVASVGGFVKQYAVVVDPNRMRTQGVTLDMVRKAVAASNMDVGGRTIELTETEYMVRGRGYLRGVEDIGDVVLMSEAGVPLRLRDVARVETTADERRGIAELDGEGEVASGIVLQRYGANALDVIDEVKARIAEVLPSLPEGTSIVPVYDRSQLIGRAIETLKGTLLEESLIVALVCVVFLLHLRSALVAILMLPVGILMAFAAMKLTDLGSNIMSLGGIAIAVGAMIDAAIVMIENAHKHLERAPPGKPRLEILVEAASEVGPALFFSLLVITVSFLPIFTLESQEGRLFGPLAFTKTFAMAAAALLSITLVPALMVLFVRGRIVPEHRNPVNRVLIALYRPVIATVLRAKVPTILLAVAILAVSVWPARQLGSEFMPDLDEGTLMYMPTTLPGLSVTKAAELLQTQDRIIRSFPEVASVYGKAGRALTATDPAPTEMFETLINLKPREEWRPGTTLESLKREMDAALQFPGVSNAWTMPIRARIDMLSTGIRTPVGVKVFGTDLKEMEAVSRRIETVLKTVPGTSSAYAERVIGGYFLDIVPDRTALGRYGLSVGDVQDTIATALGAETVTTTVEGRERYAVVVRYPREARSDPVSVARSVQVPLPGGGSVPVGDVAKVETTRGATSIRTENGQLAVYVFVDIAGRDLGGYVRDAQAAVRDQVKLPPGYRVAWSGQFEYLERAEARLAVVVPLTLAIIFLLLYLNFRALTETLIVMLSLPFAVVGGVWLMWWLGFNMSVAVAVGFIALSGVAAETGVIMLVYLQHAVAEVRANRMASGRPFDREALREAIMVGAVERVRPKMMTVVAIMAGLLPILWSHGAGSEIMQRIAVPMIGGMVSSTVLTLLVIPAVFGLVKGWDLAGSASVGPGLHKDETGWEVEAA
;
A
#
# COMPACT_ATOMS: atom_id res chain seq x y z
N MET A 1 33.90 28.39 -8.26
CA MET A 1 32.50 28.74 -7.95
C MET A 1 32.18 28.55 -6.47
N ILE A 2 32.23 27.31 -5.93
CA ILE A 2 31.87 27.01 -4.52
C ILE A 2 32.59 27.90 -3.48
N PRO A 3 33.93 28.09 -3.52
CA PRO A 3 34.62 28.99 -2.59
C PRO A 3 34.12 30.46 -2.65
N GLY A 4 33.69 30.90 -3.84
CA GLY A 4 33.14 32.24 -4.03
C GLY A 4 31.80 32.43 -3.33
N ILE A 5 30.94 31.41 -3.35
CA ILE A 5 29.65 31.41 -2.64
C ILE A 5 29.88 31.43 -1.13
N ILE A 6 30.78 30.56 -0.63
CA ILE A 6 31.15 30.50 0.79
C ILE A 6 31.66 31.86 1.27
N GLY A 7 32.57 32.48 0.52
CA GLY A 7 33.12 33.81 0.84
C GLY A 7 32.05 34.91 0.83
N TRP A 8 31.12 34.86 -0.12
CA TRP A 8 29.99 35.80 -0.18
C TRP A 8 29.03 35.63 1.00
N SER A 9 28.65 34.39 1.33
CA SER A 9 27.73 34.08 2.43
C SER A 9 28.31 34.44 3.79
N ALA A 10 29.60 34.18 4.01
CA ALA A 10 30.29 34.55 5.25
C ALA A 10 30.40 36.08 5.45
N ARG A 11 30.46 36.86 4.37
CA ARG A 11 30.51 38.33 4.41
C ARG A 11 29.12 38.97 4.50
N ASN A 12 28.10 38.34 3.95
CA ASN A 12 26.72 38.86 3.87
C ASN A 12 25.76 38.14 4.84
N VAL A 13 26.16 38.03 6.11
CA VAL A 13 25.42 37.26 7.12
C VAL A 13 23.95 37.68 7.25
N VAL A 14 23.65 38.99 7.19
CA VAL A 14 22.28 39.51 7.31
C VAL A 14 21.38 38.99 6.19
N LEU A 15 21.84 39.02 4.94
CA LEU A 15 21.05 38.54 3.79
C LEU A 15 20.80 37.04 3.85
N VAL A 16 21.79 36.25 4.28
CA VAL A 16 21.65 34.80 4.46
C VAL A 16 20.65 34.49 5.56
N LEU A 17 20.66 35.21 6.68
CA LEU A 17 19.68 35.04 7.76
C LEU A 17 18.26 35.41 7.31
N VAL A 18 18.08 36.51 6.56
CA VAL A 18 16.77 36.87 6.01
C VAL A 18 16.25 35.78 5.07
N GLY A 19 17.09 35.28 4.15
CA GLY A 19 16.71 34.15 3.29
C GLY A 19 16.35 32.89 4.07
N THR A 20 17.06 32.63 5.17
CA THR A 20 16.77 31.51 6.08
C THR A 20 15.41 31.67 6.77
N VAL A 21 15.06 32.88 7.20
CA VAL A 21 13.73 33.16 7.78
C VAL A 21 12.62 32.90 6.76
N PHE A 22 12.78 33.34 5.51
CA PHE A 22 11.81 33.02 4.46
C PHE A 22 11.69 31.52 4.20
N ALA A 23 12.81 30.79 4.18
CA ALA A 23 12.80 29.34 4.04
C ALA A 23 12.08 28.64 5.20
N ILE A 24 12.29 29.11 6.45
CA ILE A 24 11.57 28.62 7.63
C ILE A 24 10.07 28.88 7.51
N LEU A 25 9.66 30.09 7.11
CA LEU A 25 8.24 30.43 6.95
C LEU A 25 7.57 29.59 5.86
N ALA A 26 8.24 29.40 4.72
CA ALA A 26 7.77 28.53 3.65
C ALA A 26 7.62 27.07 4.12
N GLY A 27 8.61 26.55 4.85
CA GLY A 27 8.55 25.20 5.41
C GLY A 27 7.48 25.02 6.47
N LEU A 28 7.26 26.01 7.34
CA LEU A 28 6.18 26.00 8.34
C LEU A 28 4.79 26.05 7.71
N HIS A 29 4.64 26.81 6.61
CA HIS A 29 3.40 26.82 5.84
C HIS A 29 3.15 25.46 5.16
N ALA A 30 4.18 24.87 4.56
CA ALA A 30 4.11 23.53 3.97
C ALA A 30 3.73 22.48 5.03
N LEU A 31 4.41 22.48 6.19
CA LEU A 31 4.15 21.54 7.28
C LEU A 31 2.69 21.55 7.76
N ARG A 32 2.01 22.70 7.70
CA ARG A 32 0.60 22.84 8.12
C ARG A 32 -0.42 22.49 7.04
N THR A 33 -0.02 22.47 5.77
CA THR A 33 -0.95 22.36 4.62
C THR A 33 -0.69 21.14 3.73
N LEU A 34 0.29 20.31 4.09
CA LEU A 34 0.56 19.06 3.41
C LEU A 34 -0.47 18.01 3.81
N PRO A 35 -0.99 17.22 2.84
CA PRO A 35 -1.93 16.16 3.14
C PRO A 35 -1.26 15.06 3.96
N LEU A 36 -2.00 14.47 4.89
CA LEU A 36 -1.52 13.47 5.83
C LEU A 36 -2.17 12.11 5.58
N ASP A 37 -1.35 11.07 5.54
CA ASP A 37 -1.82 9.69 5.47
C ASP A 37 -0.82 8.76 6.20
N ALA A 38 -1.21 7.53 6.48
CA ALA A 38 -0.33 6.54 7.12
C ALA A 38 0.73 6.05 6.11
N ILE A 39 0.29 5.69 4.91
CA ILE A 39 1.14 5.22 3.80
C ILE A 39 0.76 5.96 2.51
N PRO A 40 1.66 6.05 1.52
CA PRO A 40 1.27 6.55 0.20
C PRO A 40 0.21 5.64 -0.44
N ASP A 41 -0.62 6.20 -1.32
CA ASP A 41 -1.59 5.41 -2.08
C ASP A 41 -0.85 4.44 -3.03
N LEU A 42 -0.95 3.14 -2.72
CA LEU A 42 -0.33 2.07 -3.49
C LEU A 42 -1.25 1.50 -4.58
N SER A 43 -2.49 2.01 -4.71
CA SER A 43 -3.48 1.41 -5.60
C SER A 43 -3.20 1.68 -7.07
N ASP A 44 -3.29 0.64 -7.90
CA ASP A 44 -3.32 0.78 -9.35
C ASP A 44 -4.53 1.63 -9.78
N VAL A 45 -4.37 2.35 -10.89
CA VAL A 45 -5.49 3.09 -11.48
C VAL A 45 -6.49 2.08 -12.03
N GLN A 46 -7.68 2.11 -11.46
CA GLN A 46 -8.71 1.13 -11.71
C GLN A 46 -10.04 1.82 -12.01
N VAL A 47 -10.75 1.30 -13.01
CA VAL A 47 -12.13 1.69 -13.31
C VAL A 47 -13.00 0.45 -13.21
N ILE A 48 -14.07 0.55 -12.42
CA ILE A 48 -15.03 -0.53 -12.22
C ILE A 48 -16.24 -0.26 -13.10
N VAL A 49 -16.69 -1.27 -13.83
CA VAL A 49 -17.99 -1.29 -14.50
C VAL A 49 -18.86 -2.29 -13.76
N TYR A 50 -19.95 -1.80 -13.19
CA TYR A 50 -20.92 -2.60 -12.45
C TYR A 50 -22.20 -2.73 -13.27
N THR A 51 -22.73 -3.95 -13.38
CA THR A 51 -23.95 -4.19 -14.15
C THR A 51 -24.87 -5.13 -13.40
N GLU A 52 -26.10 -4.69 -13.15
CA GLU A 52 -27.12 -5.53 -12.56
C GLU A 52 -27.90 -6.27 -13.65
N TYR A 53 -28.08 -7.57 -13.46
CA TYR A 53 -28.95 -8.40 -14.27
C TYR A 53 -29.77 -9.33 -13.36
N PRO A 54 -30.72 -8.78 -12.58
CA PRO A 54 -31.36 -9.47 -11.47
C PRO A 54 -32.00 -10.80 -11.86
N GLY A 55 -31.91 -11.79 -10.96
CA GLY A 55 -32.50 -13.12 -11.14
C GLY A 55 -31.74 -14.06 -12.08
N GLN A 56 -30.69 -13.60 -12.76
CA GLN A 56 -29.94 -14.41 -13.72
C GLN A 56 -28.82 -15.24 -13.08
N ALA A 57 -28.65 -16.45 -13.60
CA ALA A 57 -27.58 -17.36 -13.16
C ALA A 57 -26.19 -16.84 -13.57
N PRO A 58 -25.12 -17.16 -12.82
CA PRO A 58 -23.74 -16.74 -13.13
C PRO A 58 -23.30 -17.03 -14.57
N GLN A 59 -23.68 -18.17 -15.13
CA GLN A 59 -23.36 -18.53 -16.52
C GLN A 59 -24.02 -17.58 -17.53
N VAL A 60 -25.29 -17.21 -17.32
CA VAL A 60 -26.00 -16.27 -18.19
C VAL A 60 -25.39 -14.87 -18.08
N VAL A 61 -25.05 -14.45 -16.87
CA VAL A 61 -24.37 -13.17 -16.62
C VAL A 61 -23.01 -13.14 -17.31
N GLU A 62 -22.24 -14.23 -17.25
CA GLU A 62 -20.96 -14.34 -17.96
C GLU A 62 -21.16 -14.19 -19.48
N ASP A 63 -22.02 -15.02 -20.06
CA ASP A 63 -22.16 -15.12 -21.52
C ASP A 63 -22.77 -13.87 -22.15
N GLN A 64 -23.74 -13.23 -21.48
CA GLN A 64 -24.53 -12.12 -22.03
C GLN A 64 -24.05 -10.73 -21.59
N VAL A 65 -23.32 -10.63 -20.48
CA VAL A 65 -22.94 -9.34 -19.88
C VAL A 65 -21.43 -9.23 -19.69
N THR A 66 -20.84 -10.07 -18.85
CA THR A 66 -19.43 -9.94 -18.45
C THR A 66 -18.48 -10.19 -19.61
N PHE A 67 -18.69 -11.23 -20.42
CA PHE A 67 -17.81 -11.56 -21.55
C PHE A 67 -17.83 -10.47 -22.64
N PRO A 68 -18.99 -9.97 -23.11
CA PRO A 68 -19.04 -8.82 -24.03
C PRO A 68 -18.37 -7.56 -23.47
N LEU A 69 -18.52 -7.28 -22.16
CA LEU A 69 -17.92 -6.12 -21.52
C LEU A 69 -16.40 -6.27 -21.40
N THR A 70 -15.91 -7.39 -20.85
CA THR A 70 -14.48 -7.62 -20.66
C THR A 70 -13.71 -7.61 -21.98
N THR A 71 -14.25 -8.25 -23.02
CA THR A 71 -13.63 -8.26 -24.36
C THR A 71 -13.59 -6.88 -25.01
N ALA A 72 -14.60 -6.04 -24.81
CA ALA A 72 -14.55 -4.65 -25.24
C ALA A 72 -13.50 -3.84 -24.45
N MET A 73 -13.44 -4.02 -23.14
CA MET A 73 -12.53 -3.29 -22.26
C MET A 73 -11.05 -3.65 -22.47
N LEU A 74 -10.74 -4.86 -22.97
CA LEU A 74 -9.37 -5.26 -23.33
C LEU A 74 -8.71 -4.38 -24.38
N THR A 75 -9.50 -3.70 -25.20
CA THR A 75 -9.01 -2.83 -26.28
C THR A 75 -8.90 -1.37 -25.86
N VAL A 76 -9.22 -1.05 -24.60
CA VAL A 76 -9.09 0.30 -24.05
C VAL A 76 -7.61 0.67 -23.99
N PRO A 77 -7.21 1.86 -24.49
CA PRO A 77 -5.82 2.28 -24.44
C PRO A 77 -5.25 2.25 -23.01
N LYS A 78 -4.02 1.72 -22.86
CA LYS A 78 -3.31 1.56 -21.58
C LYS A 78 -3.96 0.60 -20.58
N SER A 79 -4.93 -0.23 -21.00
CA SER A 79 -5.43 -1.30 -20.14
C SER A 79 -4.35 -2.37 -19.97
N LYS A 80 -3.97 -2.63 -18.72
CA LYS A 80 -2.98 -3.64 -18.34
C LYS A 80 -3.63 -5.01 -18.13
N VAL A 81 -4.71 -5.05 -17.36
CA VAL A 81 -5.48 -6.28 -17.06
C VAL A 81 -6.96 -5.93 -16.95
N VAL A 82 -7.82 -6.79 -17.48
CA VAL A 82 -9.28 -6.70 -17.31
C VAL A 82 -9.78 -7.95 -16.59
N ARG A 83 -10.39 -7.77 -15.41
CA ARG A 83 -10.96 -8.87 -14.60
C ARG A 83 -12.48 -8.83 -14.63
N GLY A 84 -13.13 -9.94 -14.93
CA GLY A 84 -14.57 -10.11 -14.88
C GLY A 84 -14.98 -11.03 -13.73
N PHE A 85 -16.07 -10.67 -13.05
CA PHE A 85 -16.69 -11.47 -12.01
C PHE A 85 -18.19 -11.54 -12.29
N SER A 86 -18.66 -12.74 -12.60
CA SER A 86 -20.05 -13.04 -12.87
C SER A 86 -20.63 -13.77 -11.68
N PHE A 87 -21.46 -13.08 -10.91
CA PHE A 87 -22.21 -13.64 -9.80
C PHE A 87 -23.69 -13.78 -10.17
N PHE A 88 -24.46 -14.40 -9.29
CA PHE A 88 -25.90 -14.45 -9.46
C PHE A 88 -26.49 -13.04 -9.43
N GLY A 89 -27.11 -12.64 -10.55
CA GLY A 89 -27.79 -11.36 -10.70
C GLY A 89 -26.93 -10.13 -11.02
N VAL A 90 -25.59 -10.26 -11.09
CA VAL A 90 -24.67 -9.11 -11.15
C VAL A 90 -23.32 -9.43 -11.79
N SER A 91 -22.79 -8.47 -12.54
CA SER A 91 -21.48 -8.49 -13.19
C SER A 91 -20.60 -7.36 -12.67
N PHE A 92 -19.34 -7.68 -12.34
CA PHE A 92 -18.30 -6.70 -12.07
C PHE A 92 -17.17 -6.85 -13.10
N VAL A 93 -16.81 -5.74 -13.74
CA VAL A 93 -15.66 -5.69 -14.65
C VAL A 93 -14.67 -4.64 -14.14
N TYR A 94 -13.48 -5.09 -13.75
CA TYR A 94 -12.39 -4.25 -13.26
C TYR A 94 -11.38 -4.04 -14.37
N VAL A 95 -11.22 -2.80 -14.82
CA VAL A 95 -10.23 -2.40 -15.82
C VAL A 95 -9.05 -1.74 -15.10
N ILE A 96 -7.91 -2.42 -15.09
CA ILE A 96 -6.68 -1.97 -14.43
C ILE A 96 -5.76 -1.38 -15.49
N PHE A 97 -5.23 -0.19 -15.23
CA PHE A 97 -4.40 0.57 -16.17
C PHE A 97 -2.92 0.45 -15.87
N GLU A 98 -2.09 0.79 -16.86
CA GLU A 98 -0.65 0.99 -16.69
C GLU A 98 -0.35 2.15 -15.72
N ASP A 99 0.80 2.06 -15.03
CA ASP A 99 1.27 3.07 -14.09
C ASP A 99 1.38 4.46 -14.76
N GLY A 100 1.03 5.52 -14.03
CA GLY A 100 1.09 6.90 -14.52
C GLY A 100 -0.09 7.31 -15.43
N THR A 101 -1.09 6.45 -15.61
CA THR A 101 -2.34 6.82 -16.29
C THR A 101 -3.16 7.76 -15.41
N ASP A 102 -3.66 8.86 -15.96
CA ASP A 102 -4.61 9.74 -15.23
C ASP A 102 -5.94 8.99 -14.98
N PRO A 103 -6.43 8.92 -13.73
CA PRO A 103 -7.70 8.26 -13.39
C PRO A 103 -8.89 8.80 -14.18
N TYR A 104 -8.97 10.11 -14.42
CA TYR A 104 -10.11 10.70 -15.12
C TYR A 104 -10.05 10.44 -16.63
N PHE A 105 -8.85 10.42 -17.22
CA PHE A 105 -8.63 9.88 -18.56
C PHE A 105 -9.11 8.43 -18.65
N ALA A 106 -8.69 7.55 -17.74
CA ALA A 106 -9.08 6.15 -17.71
C ALA A 106 -10.61 5.99 -17.63
N ARG A 107 -11.27 6.69 -16.71
CA ARG A 107 -12.75 6.70 -16.58
C ARG A 107 -13.44 7.16 -17.86
N SER A 108 -12.93 8.23 -18.48
CA SER A 108 -13.48 8.77 -19.73
C SER A 108 -13.31 7.81 -20.91
N ARG A 109 -12.16 7.12 -21.00
CA ARG A 109 -11.92 6.08 -22.01
C ARG A 109 -12.83 4.88 -21.81
N VAL A 110 -12.99 4.40 -20.59
CA VAL A 110 -13.91 3.29 -20.29
C VAL A 110 -15.34 3.67 -20.65
N LEU A 111 -15.79 4.88 -20.31
CA LEU A 111 -17.15 5.35 -20.64
C LEU A 111 -17.42 5.36 -22.16
N GLU A 112 -16.44 5.76 -22.96
CA GLU A 112 -16.55 5.76 -24.43
C GLU A 112 -16.77 4.34 -24.97
N PHE A 113 -15.94 3.38 -24.54
CA PHE A 113 -16.06 1.98 -24.95
C PHE A 113 -17.32 1.32 -24.39
N LEU A 114 -17.74 1.73 -23.19
CA LEU A 114 -18.95 1.23 -22.53
C LEU A 114 -20.20 1.59 -23.31
N ASN A 115 -20.29 2.81 -23.86
CA ASN A 115 -21.42 3.23 -24.69
C ASN A 115 -21.56 2.39 -25.98
N GLY A 116 -20.44 1.96 -26.56
CA GLY A 116 -20.43 1.03 -27.69
C GLY A 116 -20.85 -0.38 -27.29
N ALA A 117 -20.30 -0.90 -26.18
CA ALA A 117 -20.57 -2.24 -25.68
C ALA A 117 -22.01 -2.40 -25.16
N ALA A 118 -22.57 -1.37 -24.54
CA ALA A 118 -23.93 -1.38 -23.98
C ALA A 118 -25.01 -1.73 -25.02
N ARG A 119 -24.79 -1.41 -26.30
CA ARG A 119 -25.73 -1.75 -27.39
C ARG A 119 -25.82 -3.25 -27.68
N ARG A 120 -24.85 -4.04 -27.22
CA ARG A 120 -24.82 -5.50 -27.39
C ARG A 120 -25.39 -6.24 -26.18
N LEU A 121 -25.71 -5.53 -25.10
CA LEU A 121 -26.25 -6.12 -23.89
C LEU A 121 -27.76 -6.41 -24.04
N PRO A 122 -28.31 -7.34 -23.24
CA PRO A 122 -29.74 -7.60 -23.21
C PRO A 122 -30.58 -6.34 -22.91
N ALA A 123 -31.81 -6.30 -23.41
CA ALA A 123 -32.73 -5.19 -23.14
C ALA A 123 -32.98 -5.03 -21.63
N GLY A 124 -32.97 -3.79 -21.14
CA GLY A 124 -33.16 -3.47 -19.73
C GLY A 124 -31.90 -3.58 -18.86
N VAL A 125 -30.80 -4.10 -19.40
CA VAL A 125 -29.49 -4.15 -18.70
C VAL A 125 -28.72 -2.88 -19.02
N SER A 126 -28.43 -2.08 -17.99
CA SER A 126 -27.64 -0.86 -18.12
C SER A 126 -26.37 -0.96 -17.29
N PRO A 127 -25.18 -1.01 -17.91
CA PRO A 127 -23.94 -0.99 -17.16
C PRO A 127 -23.67 0.42 -16.64
N THR A 128 -23.12 0.52 -15.43
CA THR A 128 -22.78 1.78 -14.78
C THR A 128 -21.30 1.81 -14.40
N LEU A 129 -20.75 3.02 -14.31
CA LEU A 129 -19.41 3.20 -13.74
C LEU A 129 -19.49 3.13 -12.21
N GLY A 130 -18.53 2.44 -11.61
CA GLY A 130 -18.32 2.45 -10.16
C GLY A 130 -17.89 3.83 -9.65
N PRO A 131 -17.80 3.98 -8.32
CA PRO A 131 -17.41 5.24 -7.68
C PRO A 131 -16.01 5.69 -8.09
N ASP A 132 -15.69 6.95 -7.82
CA ASP A 132 -14.32 7.49 -8.02
C ASP A 132 -13.40 7.14 -6.84
N ALA A 133 -13.38 5.85 -6.51
CA ALA A 133 -12.67 5.29 -5.37
C ALA A 133 -12.28 3.83 -5.67
N THR A 134 -11.35 3.31 -4.89
CA THR A 134 -10.93 1.91 -4.92
C THR A 134 -11.28 1.20 -3.60
N GLY A 135 -11.01 -0.10 -3.50
CA GLY A 135 -11.14 -0.83 -2.24
C GLY A 135 -10.25 -0.28 -1.11
N VAL A 136 -9.16 0.43 -1.45
CA VAL A 136 -8.28 1.13 -0.48
C VAL A 136 -8.95 2.41 0.03
N GLY A 137 -9.97 2.92 -0.65
CA GLY A 137 -10.69 4.13 -0.27
C GLY A 137 -11.56 4.00 0.98
N TRP A 138 -11.65 2.81 1.59
CA TRP A 138 -12.50 2.56 2.75
C TRP A 138 -11.86 3.14 4.02
N VAL A 139 -12.16 4.39 4.33
CA VAL A 139 -11.46 5.16 5.38
C VAL A 139 -12.20 5.17 6.72
N TYR A 140 -13.53 5.09 6.70
CA TYR A 140 -14.36 5.13 7.90
C TYR A 140 -15.56 4.20 7.73
N GLN A 141 -15.85 3.39 8.75
CA GLN A 141 -17.02 2.52 8.77
C GLN A 141 -17.73 2.66 10.11
N TYR A 142 -19.05 2.57 10.08
CA TYR A 142 -19.89 2.73 11.28
C TYR A 142 -21.11 1.80 11.25
N ALA A 143 -21.61 1.45 12.43
CA ALA A 143 -22.88 0.76 12.63
C ALA A 143 -23.94 1.72 13.17
N VAL A 144 -25.17 1.58 12.69
CA VAL A 144 -26.35 2.30 13.19
C VAL A 144 -27.09 1.37 14.14
N VAL A 145 -27.19 1.75 15.41
CA VAL A 145 -27.80 0.92 16.45
C VAL A 145 -28.90 1.68 17.19
N ALA A 146 -30.01 1.00 17.49
CA ALA A 146 -31.06 1.50 18.35
C ALA A 146 -31.81 0.32 18.99
N LYS A 147 -32.06 0.36 20.31
CA LYS A 147 -32.67 -0.77 21.04
C LYS A 147 -34.14 -1.03 20.68
N GLU A 148 -34.88 0.02 20.33
CA GLU A 148 -36.33 -0.03 20.10
C GLU A 148 -36.71 0.03 18.60
N ARG A 149 -35.77 -0.29 17.71
CA ARG A 149 -35.98 -0.26 16.25
C ARG A 149 -35.66 -1.60 15.61
N THR A 150 -36.38 -1.91 14.55
CA THR A 150 -36.12 -3.07 13.72
C THR A 150 -34.96 -2.81 12.76
N LEU A 151 -34.32 -3.88 12.28
CA LEU A 151 -33.28 -3.80 11.25
C LEU A 151 -33.77 -3.17 9.93
N ALA A 152 -35.06 -3.23 9.64
CA ALA A 152 -35.63 -2.58 8.47
C ALA A 152 -35.68 -1.06 8.64
N GLU A 153 -36.11 -0.59 9.82
CA GLU A 153 -36.09 0.84 10.14
C GLU A 153 -34.67 1.41 10.19
N LEU A 154 -33.73 0.69 10.81
CA LEU A 154 -32.33 1.09 10.85
C LEU A 154 -31.72 1.16 9.44
N ARG A 155 -32.06 0.20 8.58
CA ARG A 155 -31.63 0.21 7.18
C ARG A 155 -32.21 1.39 6.41
N SER A 156 -33.50 1.69 6.59
CA SER A 156 -34.13 2.88 5.99
C SER A 156 -33.51 4.18 6.48
N LEU A 157 -33.21 4.30 7.78
CA LEU A 157 -32.51 5.47 8.33
C LEU A 157 -31.11 5.63 7.71
N GLN A 158 -30.37 4.52 7.57
CA GLN A 158 -29.08 4.53 6.90
C GLN A 158 -29.21 4.99 5.44
N ASP A 159 -30.09 4.36 4.64
CA ASP A 159 -30.18 4.62 3.20
C ASP A 159 -30.73 6.00 2.84
N TRP A 160 -31.64 6.54 3.65
CA TRP A 160 -32.41 7.76 3.32
C TRP A 160 -32.08 9.00 4.17
N VAL A 161 -31.36 8.84 5.28
CA VAL A 161 -30.96 9.96 6.15
C VAL A 161 -29.45 10.03 6.31
N VAL A 162 -28.84 9.04 6.95
CA VAL A 162 -27.42 9.08 7.33
C VAL A 162 -26.52 9.09 6.11
N ARG A 163 -26.78 8.22 5.12
CA ARG A 163 -26.01 8.14 3.87
C ARG A 163 -25.93 9.49 3.16
N PHE A 164 -27.05 10.20 3.03
CA PHE A 164 -27.08 11.49 2.32
C PHE A 164 -26.32 12.57 3.08
N ALA A 165 -26.43 12.61 4.40
CA ALA A 165 -25.70 13.59 5.20
C ALA A 165 -24.19 13.36 5.19
N VAL A 166 -23.77 12.09 5.27
CA VAL A 166 -22.34 11.74 5.21
C VAL A 166 -21.77 11.89 3.81
N SER A 167 -22.57 11.69 2.76
CA SER A 167 -22.12 11.88 1.36
C SER A 167 -21.88 13.34 1.00
N ASP A 168 -22.41 14.30 1.79
CA ASP A 168 -22.17 15.74 1.60
C ASP A 168 -20.78 16.17 2.11
N ALA A 169 -20.07 15.30 2.84
CA ALA A 169 -18.72 15.58 3.31
C ALA A 169 -17.73 15.71 2.15
N ASP A 170 -16.89 16.74 2.22
CA ASP A 170 -15.85 17.01 1.22
C ASP A 170 -14.88 15.83 1.08
N GLY A 171 -14.59 15.47 -0.17
CA GLY A 171 -13.69 14.36 -0.51
C GLY A 171 -14.28 12.96 -0.37
N VAL A 172 -15.55 12.80 0.03
CA VAL A 172 -16.27 11.52 -0.07
C VAL A 172 -16.64 11.25 -1.54
N ALA A 173 -16.46 10.00 -1.99
CA ALA A 173 -16.90 9.52 -3.30
C ALA A 173 -18.22 8.76 -3.23
N GLU A 174 -18.40 7.94 -2.19
CA GLU A 174 -19.60 7.14 -1.98
C GLU A 174 -19.74 6.79 -0.50
N VAL A 175 -20.98 6.67 -0.02
CA VAL A 175 -21.30 6.03 1.26
C VAL A 175 -22.14 4.79 0.98
N ALA A 176 -21.54 3.63 1.16
CA ALA A 176 -22.13 2.34 0.83
C ALA A 176 -22.81 1.71 2.05
N SER A 177 -24.05 1.25 1.89
CA SER A 177 -24.79 0.59 2.97
C SER A 177 -24.56 -0.91 2.99
N VAL A 178 -24.49 -1.51 4.18
CA VAL A 178 -24.34 -2.96 4.38
C VAL A 178 -25.15 -3.43 5.59
N GLY A 179 -25.56 -4.70 5.58
CA GLY A 179 -26.43 -5.26 6.61
C GLY A 179 -27.86 -4.67 6.63
N GLY A 180 -28.62 -5.00 7.67
CA GLY A 180 -30.03 -4.62 7.81
C GLY A 180 -30.98 -5.29 6.79
N PHE A 181 -32.26 -4.92 6.84
CA PHE A 181 -33.28 -5.42 5.91
C PHE A 181 -33.82 -4.28 5.04
N VAL A 182 -33.69 -4.39 3.71
CA VAL A 182 -34.35 -3.42 2.82
C VAL A 182 -35.86 -3.73 2.82
N LYS A 183 -36.67 -2.74 3.21
CA LYS A 183 -38.13 -2.85 3.21
C LYS A 183 -38.65 -3.09 1.79
N GLN A 184 -39.55 -4.06 1.64
CA GLN A 184 -40.19 -4.42 0.37
C GLN A 184 -41.66 -4.74 0.62
N TYR A 185 -42.54 -4.40 -0.31
CA TYR A 185 -43.94 -4.83 -0.26
C TYR A 185 -44.11 -6.09 -1.10
N ALA A 186 -44.55 -7.18 -0.47
CA ALA A 186 -44.82 -8.43 -1.18
C ALA A 186 -46.33 -8.66 -1.31
N VAL A 187 -46.77 -8.83 -2.55
CA VAL A 187 -48.09 -9.35 -2.92
C VAL A 187 -47.98 -10.87 -3.02
N VAL A 188 -48.34 -11.56 -1.94
CA VAL A 188 -48.31 -13.02 -1.85
C VAL A 188 -49.63 -13.58 -2.38
N VAL A 189 -49.63 -14.00 -3.65
CA VAL A 189 -50.85 -14.44 -4.35
C VAL A 189 -51.18 -15.90 -4.05
N ASP A 190 -52.45 -16.23 -3.84
CA ASP A 190 -52.90 -17.61 -3.64
C ASP A 190 -53.31 -18.24 -4.99
N PRO A 191 -52.57 -19.25 -5.50
CA PRO A 191 -52.84 -19.84 -6.81
C PRO A 191 -54.21 -20.53 -6.89
N ASN A 192 -54.77 -21.00 -5.77
CA ASN A 192 -56.10 -21.62 -5.77
C ASN A 192 -57.19 -20.56 -5.86
N ARG A 193 -57.08 -19.46 -5.09
CA ARG A 193 -58.03 -18.33 -5.18
C ARG A 193 -57.99 -17.65 -6.53
N MET A 194 -56.79 -17.50 -7.10
CA MET A 194 -56.63 -16.99 -8.46
C MET A 194 -57.38 -17.85 -9.48
N ARG A 195 -57.24 -19.18 -9.40
CA ARG A 195 -57.92 -20.12 -10.30
C ARG A 195 -59.43 -20.08 -10.18
N THR A 196 -59.97 -20.07 -8.95
CA THR A 196 -61.43 -20.02 -8.73
C THR A 196 -62.05 -18.71 -9.20
N GLN A 197 -61.30 -17.62 -9.13
CA GLN A 197 -61.73 -16.30 -9.58
C GLN A 197 -61.36 -16.01 -11.04
N GLY A 198 -60.69 -16.92 -11.77
CA GLY A 198 -60.29 -16.69 -13.16
C GLY A 198 -59.21 -15.60 -13.35
N VAL A 199 -58.41 -15.32 -12.32
CA VAL A 199 -57.33 -14.32 -12.35
C VAL A 199 -55.99 -14.99 -12.72
N THR A 200 -55.22 -14.38 -13.61
CA THR A 200 -53.86 -14.82 -13.95
C THR A 200 -52.79 -13.97 -13.25
N LEU A 201 -51.56 -14.49 -13.18
CA LEU A 201 -50.41 -13.75 -12.63
C LEU A 201 -50.13 -12.46 -13.41
N ASP A 202 -50.26 -12.52 -14.72
CA ASP A 202 -50.08 -11.36 -15.60
C ASP A 202 -51.12 -10.26 -15.33
N MET A 203 -52.38 -10.62 -15.05
CA MET A 203 -53.41 -9.65 -14.64
C MET A 203 -53.03 -8.94 -13.35
N VAL A 204 -52.55 -9.68 -12.34
CA VAL A 204 -52.09 -9.08 -11.08
C VAL A 204 -50.91 -8.13 -11.32
N ARG A 205 -49.89 -8.59 -12.05
CA ARG A 205 -48.71 -7.79 -12.41
C ARG A 205 -49.11 -6.48 -13.11
N LYS A 206 -49.93 -6.55 -14.14
CA LYS A 206 -50.39 -5.38 -14.91
C LYS A 206 -51.23 -4.43 -14.07
N ALA A 207 -52.14 -4.96 -13.26
CA ALA A 207 -53.01 -4.14 -12.41
C ALA A 207 -52.19 -3.37 -11.37
N VAL A 208 -51.24 -4.02 -10.70
CA VAL A 208 -50.35 -3.37 -9.72
C VAL A 208 -49.45 -2.33 -10.39
N ALA A 209 -48.84 -2.67 -11.53
CA ALA A 209 -47.99 -1.74 -12.27
C ALA A 209 -48.74 -0.48 -12.75
N ALA A 210 -49.96 -0.64 -13.24
CA ALA A 210 -50.79 0.46 -13.75
C ALA A 210 -51.40 1.34 -12.63
N SER A 211 -51.41 0.86 -11.38
CA SER A 211 -52.07 1.52 -10.26
C SER A 211 -51.13 2.36 -9.38
N ASN A 212 -49.93 2.67 -9.87
CA ASN A 212 -48.90 3.38 -9.10
C ASN A 212 -48.28 4.55 -9.89
N MET A 213 -49.09 5.56 -10.24
CA MET A 213 -48.61 6.74 -10.95
C MET A 213 -49.43 7.99 -10.66
N ASP A 214 -48.74 9.14 -10.62
CA ASP A 214 -49.38 10.45 -10.66
C ASP A 214 -49.35 11.01 -12.09
N VAL A 215 -50.34 11.83 -12.46
CA VAL A 215 -50.43 12.46 -13.80
C VAL A 215 -50.66 13.97 -13.69
N GLY A 216 -50.03 14.73 -14.60
CA GLY A 216 -50.22 16.18 -14.74
C GLY A 216 -51.25 16.52 -15.81
N GLY A 217 -52.25 17.34 -15.46
CA GLY A 217 -53.37 17.72 -16.34
C GLY A 217 -53.28 19.14 -16.91
N ARG A 218 -52.09 19.73 -17.01
CA ARG A 218 -51.86 21.16 -17.31
C ARG A 218 -52.52 22.09 -16.29
N THR A 219 -52.95 23.27 -16.70
CA THR A 219 -53.59 24.30 -15.88
C THR A 219 -55.02 24.56 -16.35
N ILE A 220 -55.88 24.99 -15.42
CA ILE A 220 -57.16 25.62 -15.72
C ILE A 220 -57.14 27.03 -15.12
N GLU A 221 -57.57 28.02 -15.88
CA GLU A 221 -57.69 29.39 -15.39
C GLU A 221 -59.08 29.59 -14.79
N LEU A 222 -59.12 30.01 -13.53
CA LEU A 222 -60.35 30.35 -12.81
C LEU A 222 -60.15 31.71 -12.15
N THR A 223 -60.94 32.71 -12.53
CA THR A 223 -60.88 34.06 -11.95
C THR A 223 -59.46 34.65 -12.01
N GLU A 224 -58.87 34.68 -13.20
CA GLU A 224 -57.51 35.21 -13.44
C GLU A 224 -56.39 34.48 -12.66
N THR A 225 -56.70 33.30 -12.10
CA THR A 225 -55.75 32.47 -11.34
C THR A 225 -55.56 31.12 -12.02
N GLU A 226 -54.31 30.71 -12.25
CA GLU A 226 -54.00 29.39 -12.80
C GLU A 226 -54.01 28.30 -11.70
N TYR A 227 -54.86 27.30 -11.88
CA TYR A 227 -54.91 26.09 -11.05
C TYR A 227 -54.24 24.94 -11.78
N MET A 228 -53.17 24.40 -11.21
CA MET A 228 -52.49 23.21 -11.74
C MET A 228 -53.29 21.94 -11.45
N VAL A 229 -53.71 21.25 -12.51
CA VAL A 229 -54.47 20.00 -12.42
C VAL A 229 -53.52 18.83 -12.17
N ARG A 230 -53.79 18.05 -11.11
CA ARG A 230 -52.99 16.88 -10.73
C ARG A 230 -53.89 15.69 -10.44
N GLY A 231 -53.63 14.55 -11.08
CA GLY A 231 -54.17 13.24 -10.71
C GLY A 231 -53.21 12.54 -9.76
N ARG A 232 -53.70 12.11 -8.60
CA ARG A 232 -52.91 11.41 -7.58
C ARG A 232 -53.25 9.92 -7.60
N GLY A 233 -52.26 9.06 -7.84
CA GLY A 233 -52.41 7.62 -7.96
C GLY A 233 -51.23 6.81 -7.41
N TYR A 234 -50.30 7.41 -6.66
CA TYR A 234 -49.27 6.65 -5.95
C TYR A 234 -49.83 5.77 -4.83
N LEU A 235 -49.29 4.55 -4.71
CA LEU A 235 -49.55 3.61 -3.62
C LEU A 235 -48.75 4.01 -2.37
N ARG A 236 -49.40 4.15 -1.21
CA ARG A 236 -48.79 4.63 0.04
C ARG A 236 -48.53 3.54 1.09
N GLY A 237 -49.00 2.33 0.84
CA GLY A 237 -48.79 1.21 1.76
C GLY A 237 -49.61 -0.02 1.41
N VAL A 238 -49.67 -0.94 2.38
CA VAL A 238 -50.31 -2.26 2.24
C VAL A 238 -51.79 -2.16 1.89
N GLU A 239 -52.51 -1.19 2.47
CA GLU A 239 -53.95 -1.01 2.25
C GLU A 239 -54.26 -0.64 0.79
N ASP A 240 -53.58 0.38 0.27
CA ASP A 240 -53.72 0.85 -1.12
C ASP A 240 -53.40 -0.28 -2.12
N ILE A 241 -52.29 -1.00 -1.90
CA ILE A 241 -51.91 -2.14 -2.75
C ILE A 241 -53.00 -3.23 -2.70
N GLY A 242 -53.55 -3.52 -1.52
CA GLY A 242 -54.63 -4.49 -1.34
C GLY A 242 -55.96 -4.07 -1.97
N ASP A 243 -56.16 -2.78 -2.23
CA ASP A 243 -57.36 -2.22 -2.87
C ASP A 243 -57.29 -2.13 -4.40
N VAL A 244 -56.13 -2.45 -5.00
CA VAL A 244 -55.98 -2.51 -6.46
C VAL A 244 -57.02 -3.44 -7.06
N VAL A 245 -57.79 -2.91 -8.02
CA VAL A 245 -58.86 -3.64 -8.71
C VAL A 245 -58.25 -4.48 -9.84
N LEU A 246 -58.55 -5.77 -9.84
CA LEU A 246 -58.08 -6.72 -10.85
C LEU A 246 -59.05 -6.84 -12.01
N MET A 247 -60.34 -6.90 -11.71
CA MET A 247 -61.43 -6.86 -12.69
C MET A 247 -62.73 -6.42 -12.01
N SER A 248 -63.75 -6.12 -12.81
CA SER A 248 -65.09 -5.84 -12.32
C SER A 248 -66.14 -6.50 -13.20
N GLU A 249 -67.10 -7.16 -12.57
CA GLU A 249 -68.22 -7.83 -13.23
C GLU A 249 -69.53 -7.28 -12.63
N ALA A 250 -70.44 -6.79 -13.49
CA ALA A 250 -71.71 -6.18 -13.09
C ALA A 250 -71.61 -5.11 -11.97
N GLY A 251 -70.48 -4.38 -11.91
CA GLY A 251 -70.23 -3.34 -10.90
C GLY A 251 -69.67 -3.85 -9.57
N VAL A 252 -69.44 -5.16 -9.42
CA VAL A 252 -68.74 -5.73 -8.26
C VAL A 252 -67.26 -5.84 -8.60
N PRO A 253 -66.36 -5.14 -7.91
CA PRO A 253 -64.92 -5.22 -8.16
C PRO A 253 -64.32 -6.43 -7.43
N LEU A 254 -63.44 -7.16 -8.13
CA LEU A 254 -62.51 -8.10 -7.51
C LEU A 254 -61.19 -7.37 -7.21
N ARG A 255 -60.82 -7.28 -5.94
CA ARG A 255 -59.62 -6.56 -5.48
C ARG A 255 -58.46 -7.53 -5.26
N LEU A 256 -57.26 -6.97 -5.16
CA LEU A 256 -56.06 -7.76 -4.92
C LEU A 256 -56.12 -8.55 -3.60
N ARG A 257 -56.68 -7.96 -2.53
CA ARG A 257 -56.92 -8.64 -1.24
C ARG A 257 -57.82 -9.89 -1.34
N ASP A 258 -58.62 -10.00 -2.40
CA ASP A 258 -59.53 -11.13 -2.61
C ASP A 258 -58.81 -12.36 -3.19
N VAL A 259 -57.56 -12.21 -3.65
CA VAL A 259 -56.75 -13.30 -4.21
C VAL A 259 -55.32 -13.34 -3.66
N ALA A 260 -54.89 -12.35 -2.88
CA ALA A 260 -53.53 -12.23 -2.35
C ALA A 260 -53.48 -11.65 -0.93
N ARG A 261 -52.42 -11.97 -0.20
CA ARG A 261 -52.02 -11.28 1.04
C ARG A 261 -50.94 -10.27 0.72
N VAL A 262 -51.17 -9.00 1.04
CA VAL A 262 -50.15 -7.96 0.93
C VAL A 262 -49.48 -7.79 2.28
N GLU A 263 -48.15 -7.86 2.31
CA GLU A 263 -47.35 -7.75 3.54
C GLU A 263 -46.05 -7.00 3.29
N THR A 264 -45.54 -6.35 4.34
CA THR A 264 -44.17 -5.82 4.33
C THR A 264 -43.20 -6.97 4.61
N THR A 265 -42.22 -7.16 3.74
CA THR A 265 -41.18 -8.18 3.84
C THR A 265 -39.80 -7.53 3.67
N ALA A 266 -38.75 -8.32 3.86
CA ALA A 266 -37.41 -7.91 3.53
C ALA A 266 -37.05 -8.36 2.11
N ASP A 267 -36.32 -7.51 1.39
CA ASP A 267 -35.70 -7.89 0.12
C ASP A 267 -34.60 -8.95 0.32
N GLU A 268 -34.15 -9.56 -0.78
CA GLU A 268 -33.06 -10.52 -0.74
C GLU A 268 -31.76 -9.90 -0.22
N ARG A 269 -31.21 -10.50 0.83
CA ARG A 269 -29.92 -10.07 1.39
C ARG A 269 -28.75 -10.67 0.63
N ARG A 270 -27.85 -9.80 0.16
CA ARG A 270 -26.53 -10.17 -0.39
C ARG A 270 -25.36 -9.72 0.49
N GLY A 271 -25.66 -9.09 1.63
CA GLY A 271 -24.71 -8.66 2.63
C GLY A 271 -25.32 -8.71 4.03
N ILE A 272 -24.56 -9.14 5.01
CA ILE A 272 -24.91 -9.18 6.44
C ILE A 272 -23.84 -8.40 7.20
N ALA A 273 -24.24 -7.65 8.22
CA ALA A 273 -23.33 -7.00 9.14
C ALA A 273 -23.68 -7.38 10.58
N GLU A 274 -22.67 -7.61 11.40
CA GLU A 274 -22.77 -8.07 12.79
C GLU A 274 -21.83 -7.22 13.67
N LEU A 275 -22.23 -6.99 14.91
CA LEU A 275 -21.44 -6.25 15.88
C LEU A 275 -21.25 -7.05 17.18
N ASP A 276 -19.98 -7.28 17.54
CA ASP A 276 -19.50 -7.86 18.80
C ASP A 276 -20.03 -9.27 19.16
N GLY A 277 -20.66 -9.98 18.24
CA GLY A 277 -21.32 -11.27 18.50
C GLY A 277 -22.66 -11.14 19.24
N GLU A 278 -23.19 -9.92 19.38
CA GLU A 278 -24.44 -9.59 20.08
C GLU A 278 -25.64 -9.49 19.15
N GLY A 279 -25.46 -9.27 17.84
CA GLY A 279 -26.57 -9.12 16.90
C GLY A 279 -26.21 -8.54 15.54
N GLU A 280 -27.09 -8.78 14.57
CA GLU A 280 -27.03 -8.12 13.26
C GLU A 280 -27.31 -6.62 13.39
N VAL A 281 -26.70 -5.81 12.51
CA VAL A 281 -26.86 -4.35 12.46
C VAL A 281 -27.00 -3.85 11.01
N ALA A 282 -27.44 -2.60 10.84
CA ALA A 282 -27.26 -1.86 9.60
C ALA A 282 -26.04 -0.95 9.74
N SER A 283 -25.25 -0.79 8.67
CA SER A 283 -23.99 -0.06 8.70
C SER A 283 -23.71 0.69 7.41
N GLY A 284 -22.78 1.63 7.50
CA GLY A 284 -22.29 2.44 6.39
C GLY A 284 -20.77 2.38 6.27
N ILE A 285 -20.30 2.39 5.03
CA ILE A 285 -18.88 2.40 4.65
C ILE A 285 -18.64 3.67 3.86
N VAL A 286 -17.73 4.52 4.34
CA VAL A 286 -17.36 5.76 3.68
C VAL A 286 -16.14 5.54 2.80
N LEU A 287 -16.29 5.83 1.51
CA LEU A 287 -15.25 5.73 0.52
C LEU A 287 -14.69 7.12 0.21
N GLN A 288 -13.40 7.34 0.50
CA GLN A 288 -12.71 8.54 0.06
C GLN A 288 -12.53 8.53 -1.45
N ARG A 289 -12.58 9.72 -2.05
CA ARG A 289 -12.24 9.95 -3.45
C ARG A 289 -10.75 9.73 -3.69
N TYR A 290 -10.41 9.27 -4.88
CA TYR A 290 -9.02 9.15 -5.29
C TYR A 290 -8.26 10.48 -5.13
N GLY A 291 -7.09 10.44 -4.49
CA GLY A 291 -6.24 11.61 -4.26
C GLY A 291 -6.70 12.57 -3.15
N ALA A 292 -7.84 12.32 -2.50
CA ALA A 292 -8.26 13.09 -1.32
C ALA A 292 -7.40 12.74 -0.09
N ASN A 293 -7.32 13.67 0.87
CA ASN A 293 -6.66 13.44 2.15
C ASN A 293 -7.58 12.63 3.07
N ALA A 294 -7.17 11.41 3.44
CA ALA A 294 -7.94 10.52 4.29
C ALA A 294 -8.30 11.15 5.64
N LEU A 295 -7.37 11.86 6.29
CA LEU A 295 -7.60 12.46 7.60
C LEU A 295 -8.68 13.56 7.51
N ASP A 296 -8.55 14.46 6.53
CA ASP A 296 -9.50 15.57 6.35
C ASP A 296 -10.92 15.04 6.03
N VAL A 297 -11.02 14.01 5.18
CA VAL A 297 -12.29 13.35 4.84
C VAL A 297 -12.93 12.72 6.08
N ILE A 298 -12.16 12.02 6.91
CA ILE A 298 -12.68 11.39 8.14
C ILE A 298 -13.16 12.44 9.14
N ASP A 299 -12.42 13.53 9.30
CA ASP A 299 -12.78 14.60 10.23
C ASP A 299 -14.07 15.31 9.79
N GLU A 300 -14.24 15.57 8.49
CA GLU A 300 -15.49 16.12 7.93
C GLU A 300 -16.66 15.13 8.09
N VAL A 301 -16.44 13.84 7.84
CA VAL A 301 -17.44 12.79 8.06
C VAL A 301 -17.89 12.74 9.52
N LYS A 302 -16.95 12.78 10.48
CA LYS A 302 -17.26 12.83 11.92
C LYS A 302 -18.07 14.08 12.27
N ALA A 303 -17.73 15.22 11.68
CA ALA A 303 -18.49 16.46 11.86
C ALA A 303 -19.93 16.33 11.34
N ARG A 304 -20.13 15.76 10.14
CA ARG A 304 -21.47 15.52 9.56
C ARG A 304 -22.30 14.53 10.36
N ILE A 305 -21.67 13.46 10.87
CA ILE A 305 -22.35 12.51 11.76
C ILE A 305 -22.79 13.21 13.05
N ALA A 306 -21.93 14.04 13.66
CA ALA A 306 -22.27 14.78 14.87
C ALA A 306 -23.40 15.81 14.64
N GLU A 307 -23.46 16.42 13.46
CA GLU A 307 -24.53 17.34 13.07
C GLU A 307 -25.88 16.64 12.90
N VAL A 308 -25.88 15.43 12.33
CA VAL A 308 -27.12 14.69 12.03
C VAL A 308 -27.63 13.86 13.20
N LEU A 309 -26.76 13.43 14.11
CA LEU A 309 -27.13 12.59 15.25
C LEU A 309 -28.32 13.13 16.07
N PRO A 310 -28.42 14.44 16.39
CA PRO A 310 -29.58 14.99 17.12
C PRO A 310 -30.90 14.98 16.34
N SER A 311 -30.86 14.85 15.01
CA SER A 311 -32.04 14.77 14.15
C SER A 311 -32.58 13.34 14.01
N LEU A 312 -31.80 12.34 14.43
CA LEU A 312 -32.21 10.94 14.39
C LEU A 312 -33.23 10.62 15.49
N PRO A 313 -34.06 9.58 15.33
CA PRO A 313 -35.00 9.18 16.37
C PRO A 313 -34.31 8.88 17.71
N GLU A 314 -35.00 9.16 18.82
CA GLU A 314 -34.50 8.90 20.17
C GLU A 314 -33.98 7.46 20.32
N GLY A 315 -32.84 7.31 21.01
CA GLY A 315 -32.19 6.02 21.23
C GLY A 315 -31.36 5.49 20.05
N THR A 316 -31.28 6.23 18.93
CA THR A 316 -30.38 5.90 17.81
C THR A 316 -28.97 6.42 18.08
N SER A 317 -27.97 5.58 17.90
CA SER A 317 -26.56 5.97 17.90
C SER A 317 -25.81 5.44 16.68
N ILE A 318 -24.75 6.16 16.30
CA ILE A 318 -23.82 5.79 15.24
C ILE A 318 -22.50 5.45 15.90
N VAL A 319 -22.10 4.18 15.81
CA VAL A 319 -20.89 3.66 16.47
C VAL A 319 -19.81 3.44 15.41
N PRO A 320 -18.61 4.05 15.53
CA PRO A 320 -17.49 3.76 14.63
C PRO A 320 -17.03 2.31 14.81
N VAL A 321 -16.94 1.57 13.71
CA VAL A 321 -16.42 0.20 13.70
C VAL A 321 -15.07 0.08 13.00
N TYR A 322 -14.67 1.09 12.23
CA TYR A 322 -13.32 1.23 11.69
C TYR A 322 -13.01 2.71 11.45
N ASP A 323 -11.84 3.16 11.90
CA ASP A 323 -11.41 4.55 11.81
C ASP A 323 -9.91 4.64 11.47
N ARG A 324 -9.60 4.93 10.21
CA ARG A 324 -8.20 5.04 9.74
C ARG A 324 -7.46 6.22 10.38
N SER A 325 -8.15 7.26 10.88
CA SER A 325 -7.49 8.42 11.46
C SER A 325 -6.65 8.05 12.69
N GLN A 326 -7.02 6.98 13.41
CA GLN A 326 -6.28 6.47 14.56
C GLN A 326 -4.92 5.89 14.16
N LEU A 327 -4.85 5.21 13.01
CA LEU A 327 -3.57 4.73 12.46
C LEU A 327 -2.71 5.90 11.99
N ILE A 328 -3.29 6.86 11.27
CA ILE A 328 -2.60 8.05 10.78
C ILE A 328 -1.98 8.83 11.96
N GLY A 329 -2.78 9.10 13.00
CA GLY A 329 -2.33 9.79 14.20
C GLY A 329 -1.17 9.08 14.91
N ARG A 330 -1.30 7.76 15.15
CA ARG A 330 -0.23 6.96 15.80
C ARG A 330 1.05 6.90 14.96
N ALA A 331 0.93 6.76 13.64
CA ALA A 331 2.06 6.75 12.73
C ALA A 331 2.82 8.08 12.75
N ILE A 332 2.10 9.21 12.69
CA ILE A 332 2.68 10.55 12.78
C ILE A 332 3.32 10.79 14.15
N GLU A 333 2.66 10.38 15.24
CA GLU A 333 3.19 10.53 16.60
C GLU A 333 4.48 9.74 16.79
N THR A 334 4.50 8.48 16.34
CA THR A 334 5.70 7.63 16.34
C THR A 334 6.83 8.34 15.62
N LEU A 335 6.57 8.85 14.42
CA LEU A 335 7.60 9.44 13.57
C LEU A 335 8.08 10.81 14.07
N LYS A 336 7.18 11.62 14.63
CA LYS A 336 7.53 12.87 15.31
C LYS A 336 8.41 12.59 16.53
N GLY A 337 8.07 11.57 17.32
CA GLY A 337 8.87 11.10 18.44
C GLY A 337 10.26 10.68 17.99
N THR A 338 10.34 9.78 17.00
CA THR A 338 11.61 9.32 16.43
C THR A 338 12.43 10.48 15.88
N LEU A 339 11.89 11.34 15.03
CA LEU A 339 12.62 12.51 14.49
C LEU A 339 13.15 13.46 15.59
N LEU A 340 12.41 13.64 16.68
CA LEU A 340 12.85 14.45 17.81
C LEU A 340 13.98 13.76 18.58
N GLU A 341 13.86 12.46 18.85
CA GLU A 341 14.90 11.65 19.49
C GLU A 341 16.19 11.65 18.66
N GLU A 342 16.08 11.42 17.35
CA GLU A 342 17.21 11.48 16.41
C GLU A 342 17.90 12.84 16.45
N SER A 343 17.12 13.92 16.33
CA SER A 343 17.63 15.29 16.36
C SER A 343 18.34 15.59 17.67
N LEU A 344 17.80 15.13 18.80
CA LEU A 344 18.38 15.32 20.13
C LEU A 344 19.66 14.49 20.32
N ILE A 345 19.67 13.23 19.89
CA ILE A 345 20.84 12.35 19.98
C ILE A 345 21.96 12.88 19.09
N VAL A 346 21.64 13.28 17.86
CA VAL A 346 22.62 13.86 16.93
C VAL A 346 23.17 15.18 17.49
N ALA A 347 22.32 16.03 18.07
CA ALA A 347 22.76 17.23 18.78
C ALA A 347 23.70 16.91 19.95
N LEU A 348 23.38 15.88 20.75
CA LEU A 348 24.20 15.42 21.86
C LEU A 348 25.58 14.94 21.39
N VAL A 349 25.63 14.13 20.33
CA VAL A 349 26.89 13.68 19.71
C VAL A 349 27.74 14.88 19.30
N CYS A 350 27.15 15.89 18.65
CA CYS A 350 27.86 17.10 18.26
C CYS A 350 28.44 17.86 19.46
N VAL A 351 27.67 18.01 20.54
CA VAL A 351 28.13 18.70 21.76
C VAL A 351 29.29 17.94 22.42
N VAL A 352 29.19 16.61 22.51
CA VAL A 352 30.21 15.75 23.14
C VAL A 352 31.53 15.79 22.38
N PHE A 353 31.49 15.70 21.05
CA PHE A 353 32.72 15.69 20.24
C PHE A 353 33.34 17.08 20.05
N LEU A 354 32.54 18.15 20.02
CA LEU A 354 33.05 19.52 19.85
C LEU A 354 33.45 20.18 21.18
N LEU A 355 32.90 19.75 22.33
CA LEU A 355 33.10 20.36 23.66
C LEU A 355 32.98 21.90 23.68
N HIS A 356 32.25 22.45 22.73
CA HIS A 356 32.03 23.88 22.57
C HIS A 356 30.59 24.07 22.09
N LEU A 357 29.69 24.31 23.05
CA LEU A 357 28.24 24.36 22.82
C LEU A 357 27.86 25.32 21.68
N ARG A 358 28.53 26.48 21.58
CA ARG A 358 28.26 27.44 20.51
C ARG A 358 28.62 26.92 19.12
N SER A 359 29.67 26.10 19.01
CA SER A 359 30.02 25.47 17.73
C SER A 359 29.03 24.36 17.38
N ALA A 360 28.58 23.58 18.38
CA ALA A 360 27.51 22.61 18.17
C ALA A 360 26.19 23.27 17.72
N LEU A 361 25.87 24.48 18.20
CA LEU A 361 24.68 25.23 17.76
C LEU A 361 24.64 25.50 16.25
N VAL A 362 25.79 25.62 15.58
CA VAL A 362 25.83 25.78 14.11
C VAL A 362 25.24 24.56 13.41
N ALA A 363 25.66 23.36 13.85
CA ALA A 363 25.19 22.10 13.32
C ALA A 363 23.73 21.80 13.73
N ILE A 364 23.37 22.13 14.97
CA ILE A 364 22.01 21.97 15.50
C ILE A 364 20.99 22.87 14.79
N LEU A 365 21.32 24.14 14.53
CA LEU A 365 20.41 25.07 13.85
C LEU A 365 20.22 24.76 12.36
N MET A 366 21.18 24.09 11.74
CA MET A 366 21.07 23.66 10.34
C MET A 366 19.99 22.60 10.15
N LEU A 367 19.86 21.66 11.09
CA LEU A 367 18.93 20.52 10.96
C LEU A 367 17.46 20.94 10.78
N PRO A 368 16.85 21.75 11.67
CA PRO A 368 15.47 22.21 11.48
C PRO A 368 15.25 22.97 10.17
N VAL A 369 16.24 23.79 9.76
CA VAL A 369 16.13 24.56 8.51
C VAL A 369 16.13 23.62 7.30
N GLY A 370 17.03 22.63 7.27
CA GLY A 370 17.08 21.66 6.18
C GLY A 370 15.81 20.80 6.09
N ILE A 371 15.26 20.38 7.24
CA ILE A 371 14.00 19.64 7.31
C ILE A 371 12.84 20.50 6.79
N LEU A 372 12.73 21.76 7.21
CA LEU A 372 11.69 22.68 6.75
C LEU A 372 11.80 22.99 5.25
N MET A 373 13.02 23.08 4.71
CA MET A 373 13.23 23.19 3.27
C MET A 373 12.79 21.93 2.52
N ALA A 374 12.98 20.74 3.10
CA ALA A 374 12.47 19.50 2.52
C ALA A 374 10.94 19.48 2.47
N PHE A 375 10.26 19.90 3.55
CA PHE A 375 8.79 20.07 3.54
C PHE A 375 8.30 21.08 2.50
N ALA A 376 9.01 22.22 2.35
CA ALA A 376 8.69 23.19 1.31
C ALA A 376 8.81 22.56 -0.10
N ALA A 377 9.85 21.75 -0.35
CA ALA A 377 10.01 21.03 -1.61
C ALA A 377 8.91 19.98 -1.82
N MET A 378 8.51 19.24 -0.78
CA MET A 378 7.40 18.28 -0.86
C MET A 378 6.10 18.95 -1.31
N LYS A 379 5.80 20.15 -0.79
CA LYS A 379 4.61 20.91 -1.18
C LYS A 379 4.65 21.38 -2.64
N LEU A 380 5.84 21.68 -3.18
CA LEU A 380 6.01 22.06 -4.58
C LEU A 380 5.87 20.88 -5.54
N THR A 381 6.00 19.64 -5.05
CA THR A 381 5.88 18.41 -5.84
C THR A 381 4.65 17.59 -5.49
N ASP A 382 3.68 18.16 -4.76
CA ASP A 382 2.45 17.51 -4.32
C ASP A 382 2.64 16.17 -3.60
N LEU A 383 3.75 16.04 -2.85
CA LEU A 383 4.04 14.83 -2.07
C LEU A 383 3.43 14.95 -0.67
N GLY A 384 2.53 14.04 -0.33
CA GLY A 384 1.94 13.95 1.01
C GLY A 384 2.94 13.56 2.11
N SER A 385 2.58 13.87 3.34
CA SER A 385 3.31 13.48 4.55
C SER A 385 2.77 12.16 5.09
N ASN A 386 3.59 11.13 5.04
CA ASN A 386 3.28 9.77 5.50
C ASN A 386 4.54 9.09 6.06
N ILE A 387 4.43 7.85 6.54
CA ILE A 387 5.57 7.12 7.15
C ILE A 387 6.78 7.08 6.21
N MET A 388 6.57 6.84 4.91
CA MET A 388 7.65 6.71 3.94
C MET A 388 8.33 8.04 3.65
N SER A 389 7.55 9.10 3.41
CA SER A 389 8.11 10.43 3.11
C SER A 389 8.83 11.03 4.32
N LEU A 390 8.24 10.96 5.51
CA LEU A 390 8.90 11.41 6.74
C LEU A 390 10.09 10.50 7.12
N GLY A 391 10.01 9.20 6.84
CA GLY A 391 11.11 8.25 7.04
C GLY A 391 12.34 8.58 6.19
N GLY A 392 12.15 9.07 4.97
CA GLY A 392 13.26 9.58 4.14
C GLY A 392 13.97 10.79 4.76
N ILE A 393 13.24 11.65 5.47
CA ILE A 393 13.83 12.76 6.24
C ILE A 393 14.61 12.19 7.43
N ALA A 394 14.03 11.27 8.20
CA ALA A 394 14.67 10.63 9.35
C ALA A 394 16.02 10.00 8.99
N ILE A 395 16.05 9.20 7.92
CA ILE A 395 17.29 8.59 7.40
C ILE A 395 18.32 9.64 6.96
N ALA A 396 17.87 10.81 6.50
CA ALA A 396 18.77 11.89 6.08
C ALA A 396 19.40 12.65 7.26
N VAL A 397 18.74 12.78 8.41
CA VAL A 397 19.19 13.63 9.55
C VAL A 397 20.64 13.36 9.94
N GLY A 398 21.01 12.08 10.09
CA GLY A 398 22.37 11.69 10.46
C GLY A 398 23.45 12.10 9.45
N ALA A 399 23.12 12.08 8.15
CA ALA A 399 24.04 12.48 7.08
C ALA A 399 24.02 14.00 6.83
N MET A 400 22.88 14.67 7.04
CA MET A 400 22.74 16.12 6.84
C MET A 400 23.72 16.93 7.70
N ILE A 401 23.95 16.48 8.93
CA ILE A 401 24.81 17.21 9.87
C ILE A 401 26.30 17.03 9.58
N ASP A 402 26.68 16.01 8.81
CA ASP A 402 28.09 15.65 8.60
C ASP A 402 28.89 16.81 7.99
N ALA A 403 28.37 17.42 6.93
CA ALA A 403 29.06 18.55 6.29
C ALA A 403 29.24 19.74 7.24
N ALA A 404 28.27 20.02 8.11
CA ALA A 404 28.42 21.06 9.12
C ALA A 404 29.51 20.69 10.15
N ILE A 405 29.52 19.44 10.63
CA ILE A 405 30.51 18.93 11.57
C ILE A 405 31.92 19.05 11.00
N VAL A 406 32.15 18.53 9.79
CA VAL A 406 33.48 18.53 9.17
C VAL A 406 33.96 19.96 8.89
N MET A 407 33.06 20.86 8.48
CA MET A 407 33.36 22.27 8.27
C MET A 407 33.76 22.98 9.57
N ILE A 408 33.01 22.77 10.66
CA ILE A 408 33.27 23.35 11.98
C ILE A 408 34.61 22.84 12.53
N GLU A 409 34.87 21.55 12.40
CA GLU A 409 36.11 20.92 12.85
C GLU A 409 37.32 21.45 12.06
N ASN A 410 37.20 21.61 10.73
CA ASN A 410 38.27 22.20 9.93
C ASN A 410 38.57 23.64 10.37
N ALA A 411 37.53 24.42 10.68
CA ALA A 411 37.67 25.77 11.20
C ALA A 411 38.29 25.83 12.60
N HIS A 412 37.99 24.89 13.50
CA HIS A 412 38.66 24.79 14.81
C HIS A 412 40.16 24.58 14.64
N LYS A 413 40.58 23.67 13.76
CA LYS A 413 42.00 23.42 13.48
C LYS A 413 42.71 24.66 12.91
N HIS A 414 42.07 25.37 11.99
CA HIS A 414 42.64 26.59 11.42
C HIS A 414 42.76 27.72 12.44
N LEU A 415 41.81 27.85 13.37
CA LEU A 415 41.87 28.83 14.45
C LEU A 415 42.95 28.50 15.49
N GLU A 416 43.26 27.21 15.72
CA GLU A 416 44.35 26.78 16.60
C GLU A 416 45.74 27.04 15.99
N ARG A 417 45.87 26.88 14.66
CA ARG A 417 47.15 27.03 13.92
C ARG A 417 47.40 28.47 13.41
N ALA A 418 46.47 29.40 13.59
CA ALA A 418 46.55 30.73 13.01
C ALA A 418 47.66 31.61 13.64
N PRO A 419 48.41 32.39 12.85
CA PRO A 419 49.37 33.37 13.35
C PRO A 419 48.69 34.45 14.21
N PRO A 420 49.36 34.97 15.26
CA PRO A 420 48.80 36.05 16.08
C PRO A 420 48.54 37.31 15.24
N GLY A 421 47.27 37.72 15.13
CA GLY A 421 46.86 38.97 14.45
C GLY A 421 46.04 38.80 13.15
N LYS A 422 45.90 37.57 12.60
CA LYS A 422 45.08 37.34 11.39
C LYS A 422 43.57 37.50 11.70
N PRO A 423 42.78 38.22 10.87
CA PRO A 423 41.34 38.40 11.10
C PRO A 423 40.58 37.07 11.13
N ARG A 424 39.76 36.86 12.18
CA ARG A 424 38.97 35.63 12.37
C ARG A 424 38.09 35.27 11.17
N LEU A 425 37.49 36.29 10.53
CA LEU A 425 36.63 36.10 9.37
C LEU A 425 37.40 35.46 8.20
N GLU A 426 38.63 35.90 7.96
CA GLU A 426 39.48 35.35 6.89
C GLU A 426 39.86 33.90 7.19
N ILE A 427 40.21 33.59 8.43
CA ILE A 427 40.54 32.22 8.87
C ILE A 427 39.35 31.28 8.67
N LEU A 428 38.14 31.72 9.05
CA LEU A 428 36.92 30.92 8.88
C LEU A 428 36.56 30.70 7.40
N VAL A 429 36.72 31.72 6.56
CA VAL A 429 36.44 31.62 5.12
C VAL A 429 37.46 30.72 4.43
N GLU A 430 38.73 30.80 4.79
CA GLU A 430 39.80 29.94 4.26
C GLU A 430 39.55 28.48 4.63
N ALA A 431 39.28 28.21 5.92
CA ALA A 431 38.96 26.87 6.40
C ALA A 431 37.71 26.29 5.72
N ALA A 432 36.68 27.11 5.50
CA ALA A 432 35.47 26.66 4.82
C ALA A 432 35.67 26.46 3.31
N SER A 433 36.51 27.28 2.68
CA SER A 433 36.80 27.18 1.25
C SER A 433 37.66 25.97 0.89
N GLU A 434 38.47 25.48 1.84
CA GLU A 434 39.30 24.27 1.66
C GLU A 434 38.45 23.00 1.57
N VAL A 435 37.53 22.79 2.52
CA VAL A 435 36.73 21.55 2.60
C VAL A 435 35.36 21.65 1.93
N GLY A 436 34.83 22.86 1.75
CA GLY A 436 33.50 23.10 1.21
C GLY A 436 33.23 22.44 -0.15
N PRO A 437 34.13 22.48 -1.14
CA PRO A 437 33.94 21.78 -2.41
C PRO A 437 33.81 20.26 -2.22
N ALA A 438 34.70 19.64 -1.44
CA ALA A 438 34.68 18.20 -1.22
C ALA A 438 33.41 17.73 -0.50
N LEU A 439 32.96 18.49 0.50
CA LEU A 439 31.72 18.20 1.25
C LEU A 439 30.46 18.39 0.39
N PHE A 440 30.42 19.44 -0.42
CA PHE A 440 29.30 19.64 -1.34
C PHE A 440 29.18 18.49 -2.36
N PHE A 441 30.31 18.06 -2.93
CA PHE A 441 30.34 16.92 -3.85
C PHE A 441 30.03 15.59 -3.15
N SER A 442 30.46 15.38 -1.90
CA SER A 442 30.15 14.15 -1.16
C SER A 442 28.67 14.03 -0.85
N LEU A 443 28.03 15.12 -0.41
CA LEU A 443 26.58 15.15 -0.21
C LEU A 443 25.82 14.93 -1.53
N LEU A 444 26.32 15.47 -2.65
CA LEU A 444 25.75 15.23 -3.98
C LEU A 444 25.86 13.75 -4.39
N VAL A 445 26.97 13.06 -4.06
CA VAL A 445 27.10 11.61 -4.28
C VAL A 445 26.01 10.86 -3.53
N ILE A 446 25.73 11.21 -2.27
CA ILE A 446 24.65 10.59 -1.49
C ILE A 446 23.30 10.86 -2.14
N THR A 447 23.02 12.10 -2.54
CA THR A 447 21.77 12.47 -3.21
C THR A 447 21.57 11.70 -4.51
N VAL A 448 22.57 11.66 -5.38
CA VAL A 448 22.45 11.03 -6.71
C VAL A 448 22.49 9.50 -6.62
N SER A 449 23.13 8.92 -5.60
CA SER A 449 23.08 7.47 -5.35
C SER A 449 21.66 6.94 -5.09
N PHE A 450 20.71 7.82 -4.77
CA PHE A 450 19.30 7.49 -4.54
C PHE A 450 18.44 7.58 -5.81
N LEU A 451 18.94 8.24 -6.84
CA LEU A 451 18.20 8.44 -8.10
C LEU A 451 17.72 7.13 -8.74
N PRO A 452 18.51 6.03 -8.72
CA PRO A 452 18.05 4.77 -9.30
C PRO A 452 16.81 4.17 -8.62
N ILE A 453 16.48 4.54 -7.38
CA ILE A 453 15.26 4.09 -6.69
C ILE A 453 14.00 4.57 -7.42
N PHE A 454 14.03 5.74 -8.08
CA PHE A 454 12.91 6.23 -8.88
C PHE A 454 12.62 5.39 -10.13
N THR A 455 13.49 4.44 -10.46
CA THR A 455 13.23 3.49 -11.54
C THR A 455 12.39 2.30 -11.10
N LEU A 456 12.08 2.17 -9.81
CA LEU A 456 11.11 1.18 -9.32
C LEU A 456 9.71 1.54 -9.84
N GLU A 457 8.97 0.53 -10.26
CA GLU A 457 7.65 0.68 -10.91
C GLU A 457 6.53 0.20 -9.95
N SER A 458 5.26 0.37 -10.32
CA SER A 458 4.09 -0.16 -9.59
C SER A 458 4.11 0.11 -8.07
N GLN A 459 3.82 -0.92 -7.26
CA GLN A 459 3.60 -0.82 -5.83
C GLN A 459 4.89 -0.43 -5.08
N GLU A 460 6.01 -1.07 -5.44
CA GLU A 460 7.32 -0.75 -4.87
C GLU A 460 7.76 0.69 -5.19
N GLY A 461 7.50 1.18 -6.39
CA GLY A 461 7.77 2.56 -6.79
C GLY A 461 6.94 3.59 -6.01
N ARG A 462 5.64 3.34 -5.84
CA ARG A 462 4.74 4.23 -5.06
C ARG A 462 5.07 4.25 -3.58
N LEU A 463 5.54 3.11 -3.03
CA LEU A 463 5.92 2.99 -1.63
C LEU A 463 7.24 3.70 -1.33
N PHE A 464 8.30 3.45 -2.12
CA PHE A 464 9.65 3.98 -1.85
C PHE A 464 9.97 5.29 -2.57
N GLY A 465 9.19 5.70 -3.57
CA GLY A 465 9.35 6.96 -4.29
C GLY A 465 9.29 8.18 -3.35
N PRO A 466 8.26 8.33 -2.51
CA PRO A 466 8.17 9.43 -1.54
C PRO A 466 9.37 9.47 -0.58
N LEU A 467 9.84 8.31 -0.11
CA LEU A 467 11.03 8.19 0.73
C LEU A 467 12.30 8.68 0.00
N ALA A 468 12.47 8.29 -1.27
CA ALA A 468 13.60 8.72 -2.07
C ALA A 468 13.56 10.23 -2.34
N PHE A 469 12.38 10.80 -2.62
CA PHE A 469 12.21 12.24 -2.81
C PHE A 469 12.59 13.04 -1.58
N THR A 470 12.02 12.72 -0.42
CA THR A 470 12.25 13.51 0.80
C THR A 470 13.68 13.40 1.29
N LYS A 471 14.30 12.22 1.21
CA LYS A 471 15.74 12.07 1.47
C LYS A 471 16.55 12.94 0.52
N THR A 472 16.24 12.91 -0.78
CA THR A 472 16.92 13.70 -1.81
C THR A 472 16.79 15.20 -1.52
N PHE A 473 15.59 15.68 -1.17
CA PHE A 473 15.34 17.08 -0.81
C PHE A 473 16.07 17.48 0.47
N ALA A 474 16.06 16.64 1.49
CA ALA A 474 16.76 16.88 2.75
C ALA A 474 18.29 16.97 2.54
N MET A 475 18.87 16.06 1.75
CA MET A 475 20.30 16.07 1.42
C MET A 475 20.67 17.25 0.50
N ALA A 476 19.83 17.59 -0.47
CA ALA A 476 20.04 18.75 -1.34
C ALA A 476 19.97 20.07 -0.54
N ALA A 477 19.00 20.19 0.39
CA ALA A 477 18.92 21.30 1.31
C ALA A 477 20.16 21.37 2.20
N ALA A 478 20.62 20.24 2.75
CA ALA A 478 21.84 20.19 3.54
C ALA A 478 23.09 20.60 2.75
N ALA A 479 23.23 20.16 1.49
CA ALA A 479 24.32 20.56 0.61
C ALA A 479 24.29 22.08 0.36
N LEU A 480 23.12 22.66 0.07
CA LEU A 480 22.97 24.10 -0.12
C LEU A 480 23.30 24.88 1.16
N LEU A 481 22.77 24.45 2.31
CA LEU A 481 22.99 25.08 3.61
C LEU A 481 24.46 24.98 4.05
N SER A 482 25.17 23.91 3.69
CA SER A 482 26.59 23.71 4.03
C SER A 482 27.51 24.76 3.42
N ILE A 483 27.17 25.32 2.25
CA ILE A 483 27.96 26.36 1.57
C ILE A 483 27.39 27.77 1.76
N THR A 484 26.22 27.91 2.39
CA THR A 484 25.54 29.21 2.60
C THR A 484 25.35 29.53 4.09
N LEU A 485 24.42 28.85 4.77
CA LEU A 485 24.04 29.09 6.16
C LEU A 485 25.16 28.70 7.12
N VAL A 486 25.81 27.54 6.94
CA VAL A 486 26.86 27.06 7.85
C VAL A 486 28.03 28.06 7.95
N PRO A 487 28.63 28.56 6.85
CA PRO A 487 29.67 29.59 6.92
C PRO A 487 29.21 30.88 7.63
N ALA A 488 27.97 31.33 7.38
CA ALA A 488 27.42 32.52 8.03
C ALA A 488 27.23 32.31 9.55
N LEU A 489 26.70 31.16 9.96
CA LEU A 489 26.54 30.78 11.36
C LEU A 489 27.88 30.58 12.07
N MET A 490 28.91 30.08 11.37
CA MET A 490 30.26 29.97 11.91
C MET A 490 30.83 31.33 12.32
N VAL A 491 30.63 32.37 11.50
CA VAL A 491 31.06 33.75 11.81
C VAL A 491 30.38 34.28 13.08
N LEU A 492 29.11 33.93 13.30
CA LEU A 492 28.33 34.33 14.47
C LEU A 492 28.72 33.55 15.72
N PHE A 493 28.74 32.22 15.67
CA PHE A 493 28.77 31.36 16.85
C PHE A 493 30.15 30.80 17.21
N VAL A 494 31.09 30.70 16.27
CA VAL A 494 32.47 30.24 16.55
C VAL A 494 33.28 31.40 17.15
N ARG A 495 32.96 31.78 18.40
CA ARG A 495 33.67 32.80 19.20
C ARG A 495 33.96 32.28 20.61
N GLY A 496 35.15 32.59 21.14
CA GLY A 496 35.55 32.26 22.51
C GLY A 496 36.84 31.46 22.56
N ARG A 497 37.17 30.91 23.73
CA ARG A 497 38.30 29.99 23.91
C ARG A 497 37.92 28.61 23.36
N ILE A 498 38.44 28.27 22.19
CA ILE A 498 38.29 26.94 21.59
C ILE A 498 39.22 25.99 22.36
N VAL A 499 38.69 24.84 22.79
CA VAL A 499 39.46 23.85 23.53
C VAL A 499 40.35 23.09 22.54
N PRO A 500 41.68 23.06 22.77
CA PRO A 500 42.62 22.32 21.91
C PRO A 500 42.29 20.83 21.79
N GLU A 501 42.53 20.23 20.62
CA GLU A 501 42.16 18.85 20.27
C GLU A 501 42.62 17.80 21.30
N HIS A 502 43.84 17.96 21.82
CA HIS A 502 44.47 17.05 22.78
C HIS A 502 43.85 17.05 24.19
N ARG A 503 42.99 18.03 24.51
CA ARG A 503 42.32 18.15 25.81
C ARG A 503 40.93 17.51 25.85
N ASN A 504 40.35 17.13 24.71
CA ASN A 504 39.09 16.39 24.68
C ASN A 504 39.34 14.93 25.12
N PRO A 505 38.72 14.46 26.22
CA PRO A 505 38.93 13.09 26.73
C PRO A 505 38.50 12.01 25.74
N VAL A 506 37.42 12.22 24.98
CA VAL A 506 36.91 11.25 24.00
C VAL A 506 37.93 11.06 22.88
N ASN A 507 38.45 12.16 22.33
CA ASN A 507 39.44 12.11 21.25
C ASN A 507 40.75 11.50 21.71
N ARG A 508 41.21 11.83 22.93
CA ARG A 508 42.45 11.29 23.48
C ARG A 508 42.38 9.77 23.61
N VAL A 509 41.25 9.23 24.07
CA VAL A 509 41.03 7.78 24.16
C VAL A 509 40.96 7.15 22.77
N LEU A 510 40.18 7.73 21.84
CA LEU A 510 40.07 7.23 20.47
C LEU A 510 41.42 7.19 19.75
N ILE A 511 42.21 8.27 19.84
CA ILE A 511 43.56 8.35 19.25
C ILE A 511 44.51 7.37 19.93
N ALA A 512 44.47 7.25 21.25
CA ALA A 512 45.32 6.31 22.00
C ALA A 512 45.02 4.85 21.62
N LEU A 513 43.75 4.51 21.37
CA LEU A 513 43.33 3.17 20.94
C LEU A 513 43.67 2.92 19.47
N TYR A 514 43.45 3.90 18.60
CA TYR A 514 43.65 3.75 17.15
C TYR A 514 45.12 3.74 16.73
N ARG A 515 45.96 4.60 17.32
CA ARG A 515 47.38 4.75 16.95
C ARG A 515 48.18 3.43 16.96
N PRO A 516 48.09 2.54 17.97
CA PRO A 516 48.78 1.25 17.94
C PRO A 516 48.20 0.30 16.88
N VAL A 517 46.88 0.36 16.63
CA VAL A 517 46.21 -0.49 15.65
C VAL A 517 46.67 -0.13 14.24
N ILE A 518 46.63 1.16 13.86
CA ILE A 518 47.07 1.60 12.54
C ILE A 518 48.58 1.41 12.35
N ALA A 519 49.39 1.59 13.40
CA ALA A 519 50.83 1.32 13.33
C ALA A 519 51.12 -0.16 13.02
N THR A 520 50.30 -1.08 13.54
CA THR A 520 50.38 -2.52 13.28
C THR A 520 49.90 -2.86 11.87
N VAL A 521 48.77 -2.29 11.44
CA VAL A 521 48.23 -2.45 10.08
C VAL A 521 49.22 -1.98 9.02
N LEU A 522 49.94 -0.87 9.23
CA LEU A 522 50.96 -0.40 8.31
C LEU A 522 52.22 -1.28 8.25
N ARG A 523 52.48 -2.12 9.27
CA ARG A 523 53.53 -3.16 9.23
C ARG A 523 53.04 -4.42 8.51
N ALA A 524 51.78 -4.79 8.71
CA ALA A 524 51.16 -6.02 8.22
C ALA A 524 50.10 -5.78 7.13
N LYS A 525 50.39 -4.90 6.16
CA LYS A 525 49.42 -4.45 5.13
C LYS A 525 48.77 -5.61 4.37
N VAL A 526 49.57 -6.58 3.92
CA VAL A 526 49.10 -7.74 3.15
C VAL A 526 48.21 -8.68 4.01
N PRO A 527 48.63 -9.10 5.22
CA PRO A 527 47.76 -9.82 6.14
C PRO A 527 46.43 -9.10 6.44
N THR A 528 46.43 -7.78 6.63
CA THR A 528 45.20 -7.02 6.90
C THR A 528 44.22 -7.08 5.72
N ILE A 529 44.72 -6.97 4.49
CA ILE A 529 43.88 -7.07 3.29
C ILE A 529 43.36 -8.51 3.10
N LEU A 530 44.21 -9.52 3.31
CA LEU A 530 43.78 -10.93 3.24
C LEU A 530 42.71 -11.26 4.29
N LEU A 531 42.84 -10.73 5.51
CA LEU A 531 41.84 -10.89 6.56
C LEU A 531 40.52 -10.22 6.16
N ALA A 532 40.57 -9.01 5.59
CA ALA A 532 39.37 -8.35 5.10
C ALA A 532 38.66 -9.21 4.02
N VAL A 533 39.41 -9.68 3.02
CA VAL A 533 38.87 -10.57 1.96
C VAL A 533 38.30 -11.87 2.56
N ALA A 534 38.95 -12.44 3.57
CA ALA A 534 38.44 -13.63 4.27
C ALA A 534 37.11 -13.34 4.98
N ILE A 535 36.97 -12.20 5.67
CA ILE A 535 35.71 -11.79 6.30
C ILE A 535 34.61 -11.63 5.25
N LEU A 536 34.92 -11.02 4.10
CA LEU A 536 33.99 -10.89 2.98
C LEU A 536 33.53 -12.27 2.48
N ALA A 537 34.46 -13.22 2.31
CA ALA A 537 34.15 -14.58 1.88
C ALA A 537 33.29 -15.35 2.90
N VAL A 538 33.58 -15.22 4.20
CA VAL A 538 32.79 -15.85 5.28
C VAL A 538 31.36 -15.28 5.32
N SER A 539 31.19 -14.01 4.98
CA SER A 539 29.89 -13.33 4.97
C SER A 539 28.93 -13.82 3.86
N VAL A 540 29.41 -14.68 2.95
CA VAL A 540 28.55 -15.43 2.02
C VAL A 540 27.68 -16.45 2.76
N TRP A 541 28.12 -16.99 3.89
CA TRP A 541 27.35 -17.95 4.70
C TRP A 541 26.05 -17.35 5.28
N PRO A 542 26.07 -16.23 6.03
CA PRO A 542 24.83 -15.62 6.51
C PRO A 542 23.98 -15.10 5.34
N ALA A 543 24.59 -14.56 4.28
CA ALA A 543 23.87 -14.08 3.10
C ALA A 543 23.01 -15.17 2.43
N ARG A 544 23.47 -16.42 2.42
CA ARG A 544 22.72 -17.57 1.86
C ARG A 544 21.57 -18.06 2.75
N GLN A 545 21.53 -17.65 4.01
CA GLN A 545 20.47 -18.04 4.95
C GLN A 545 19.33 -17.03 5.03
N LEU A 546 19.53 -15.82 4.52
CA LEU A 546 18.48 -14.81 4.49
C LEU A 546 17.36 -15.27 3.54
N GLY A 547 16.12 -15.27 4.03
CA GLY A 547 14.93 -15.51 3.22
C GLY A 547 14.61 -14.33 2.32
N SER A 548 13.56 -14.47 1.50
CA SER A 548 13.04 -13.42 0.62
C SER A 548 11.58 -13.08 0.96
N GLU A 549 11.27 -11.80 1.05
CA GLU A 549 9.91 -11.28 1.25
C GLU A 549 9.73 -10.00 0.42
N PHE A 550 8.51 -9.69 0.00
CA PHE A 550 8.27 -8.46 -0.76
C PHE A 550 8.46 -7.21 0.14
N MET A 551 7.72 -7.17 1.25
CA MET A 551 7.81 -6.13 2.28
C MET A 551 7.36 -6.69 3.64
N PRO A 552 7.85 -6.15 4.76
CA PRO A 552 7.38 -6.54 6.08
C PRO A 552 5.94 -6.08 6.33
N ASP A 553 5.27 -6.78 7.24
CA ASP A 553 3.90 -6.46 7.64
C ASP A 553 3.85 -5.17 8.45
N LEU A 554 3.00 -4.22 8.05
CA LEU A 554 2.74 -2.98 8.79
C LEU A 554 1.71 -3.24 9.90
N ASP A 555 2.01 -2.92 11.16
CA ASP A 555 0.98 -3.00 12.21
C ASP A 555 -0.03 -1.85 12.09
N GLU A 556 -1.22 -2.17 11.57
CA GLU A 556 -2.34 -1.23 11.44
C GLU A 556 -3.09 -1.00 12.78
N GLY A 557 -2.87 -1.82 13.82
CA GLY A 557 -3.66 -1.84 15.07
C GLY A 557 -5.06 -2.45 14.95
N THR A 558 -5.49 -2.75 13.73
CA THR A 558 -6.72 -3.49 13.42
C THR A 558 -6.33 -4.72 12.61
N LEU A 559 -6.86 -5.88 13.00
CA LEU A 559 -6.73 -7.11 12.22
C LEU A 559 -7.98 -7.32 11.37
N MET A 560 -7.78 -8.01 10.25
CA MET A 560 -8.87 -8.43 9.38
C MET A 560 -8.85 -9.95 9.27
N TYR A 561 -9.96 -10.57 9.66
CA TYR A 561 -10.19 -12.01 9.54
C TYR A 561 -11.08 -12.27 8.33
N MET A 562 -10.59 -13.06 7.37
CA MET A 562 -11.24 -13.26 6.08
C MET A 562 -11.46 -14.75 5.75
N PRO A 563 -12.22 -15.50 6.56
CA PRO A 563 -12.44 -16.89 6.30
C PRO A 563 -13.29 -17.09 5.04
N THR A 564 -13.10 -18.25 4.40
CA THR A 564 -14.01 -18.73 3.35
C THR A 564 -14.50 -20.11 3.64
N THR A 565 -15.74 -20.36 3.23
CA THR A 565 -16.36 -21.67 3.29
C THR A 565 -16.74 -22.15 1.89
N LEU A 566 -17.27 -23.36 1.82
CA LEU A 566 -17.73 -23.94 0.58
C LEU A 566 -18.94 -23.15 0.03
N PRO A 567 -19.04 -22.98 -1.30
CA PRO A 567 -20.17 -22.30 -1.90
C PRO A 567 -21.50 -23.06 -1.65
N GLY A 568 -22.60 -22.32 -1.68
CA GLY A 568 -23.94 -22.86 -1.41
C GLY A 568 -24.42 -22.70 0.03
N LEU A 569 -23.67 -21.97 0.87
CA LEU A 569 -24.12 -21.58 2.19
C LEU A 569 -25.33 -20.63 2.10
N SER A 570 -26.39 -20.92 2.86
CA SER A 570 -27.55 -20.03 2.92
C SER A 570 -27.22 -18.75 3.71
N VAL A 571 -27.87 -17.64 3.36
CA VAL A 571 -27.72 -16.36 4.08
C VAL A 571 -27.98 -16.53 5.59
N THR A 572 -29.00 -17.31 5.96
CA THR A 572 -29.31 -17.58 7.38
C THR A 572 -28.14 -18.29 8.09
N LYS A 573 -27.56 -19.32 7.46
CA LYS A 573 -26.43 -20.04 8.06
C LYS A 573 -25.15 -19.21 8.07
N ALA A 574 -24.96 -18.34 7.06
CA ALA A 574 -23.87 -17.38 7.04
C ALA A 574 -23.97 -16.38 8.20
N ALA A 575 -25.16 -15.83 8.48
CA ALA A 575 -25.38 -14.95 9.63
C ALA A 575 -25.07 -15.66 10.97
N GLU A 576 -25.55 -16.89 11.14
CA GLU A 576 -25.25 -17.68 12.35
C GLU A 576 -23.75 -17.96 12.51
N LEU A 577 -23.07 -18.32 11.42
CA LEU A 577 -21.64 -18.59 11.44
C LEU A 577 -20.84 -17.32 11.77
N LEU A 578 -21.18 -16.20 11.12
CA LEU A 578 -20.55 -14.90 11.36
C LEU A 578 -20.68 -14.50 12.83
N GLN A 579 -21.91 -14.49 13.37
CA GLN A 579 -22.15 -14.14 14.77
C GLN A 579 -21.40 -15.06 15.75
N THR A 580 -21.31 -16.35 15.44
CA THR A 580 -20.58 -17.30 16.28
C THR A 580 -19.07 -17.00 16.27
N GLN A 581 -18.51 -16.72 15.10
CA GLN A 581 -17.11 -16.33 14.95
C GLN A 581 -16.82 -15.02 15.68
N ASP A 582 -17.65 -14.01 15.49
CA ASP A 582 -17.47 -12.69 16.09
C ASP A 582 -17.56 -12.75 17.62
N ARG A 583 -18.46 -13.58 18.17
CA ARG A 583 -18.53 -13.83 19.62
C ARG A 583 -17.26 -14.49 20.17
N ILE A 584 -16.68 -15.44 19.44
CA ILE A 584 -15.41 -16.09 19.84
C ILE A 584 -14.28 -15.05 19.81
N ILE A 585 -14.18 -14.26 18.75
CA ILE A 585 -13.15 -13.21 18.64
C ILE A 585 -13.31 -12.18 19.75
N ARG A 586 -14.53 -11.75 20.04
CA ARG A 586 -14.84 -10.75 21.07
C ARG A 586 -14.49 -11.22 22.49
N SER A 587 -14.39 -12.54 22.71
CA SER A 587 -14.02 -13.12 24.00
C SER A 587 -12.55 -12.91 24.39
N PHE A 588 -11.68 -12.56 23.43
CA PHE A 588 -10.27 -12.31 23.70
C PHE A 588 -10.08 -10.95 24.40
N PRO A 589 -9.34 -10.87 25.52
CA PRO A 589 -9.18 -9.63 26.28
C PRO A 589 -8.53 -8.48 25.50
N GLU A 590 -7.65 -8.79 24.54
CA GLU A 590 -6.98 -7.82 23.67
C GLU A 590 -7.91 -7.16 22.65
N VAL A 591 -9.09 -7.73 22.39
CA VAL A 591 -10.03 -7.24 21.38
C VAL A 591 -10.94 -6.17 22.01
N ALA A 592 -11.01 -5.00 21.38
CA ALA A 592 -11.86 -3.89 21.78
C ALA A 592 -13.26 -4.02 21.17
N SER A 593 -13.34 -4.24 19.85
CA SER A 593 -14.59 -4.46 19.12
C SER A 593 -14.39 -5.36 17.91
N VAL A 594 -15.46 -6.02 17.50
CA VAL A 594 -15.53 -6.92 16.36
C VAL A 594 -16.68 -6.50 15.45
N TYR A 595 -16.39 -6.23 14.19
CA TYR A 595 -17.38 -5.93 13.18
C TYR A 595 -17.30 -6.93 12.04
N GLY A 596 -18.29 -7.80 11.98
CA GLY A 596 -18.39 -8.84 10.99
C GLY A 596 -19.17 -8.41 9.76
N LYS A 597 -18.70 -8.80 8.58
CA LYS A 597 -19.46 -8.72 7.34
C LYS A 597 -19.45 -10.06 6.62
N ALA A 598 -20.61 -10.56 6.20
CA ALA A 598 -20.72 -11.68 5.25
C ALA A 598 -21.28 -11.16 3.92
N GLY A 599 -20.70 -11.57 2.79
CA GLY A 599 -21.13 -11.05 1.49
C GLY A 599 -20.76 -9.58 1.29
N ARG A 600 -21.48 -8.88 0.42
CA ARG A 600 -21.10 -7.55 -0.09
C ARG A 600 -21.93 -6.40 0.46
N ALA A 601 -21.30 -5.24 0.58
CA ALA A 601 -21.95 -3.94 0.68
C ALA A 601 -22.57 -3.51 -0.66
N LEU A 602 -23.49 -2.54 -0.62
CA LEU A 602 -24.06 -1.93 -1.84
C LEU A 602 -23.08 -0.93 -2.47
N THR A 603 -21.98 -1.44 -3.05
CA THR A 603 -21.00 -0.66 -3.81
C THR A 603 -20.29 -1.55 -4.83
N ALA A 604 -19.85 -0.95 -5.94
CA ALA A 604 -19.05 -1.65 -6.96
C ALA A 604 -17.66 -2.07 -6.44
N THR A 605 -17.20 -1.50 -5.33
CA THR A 605 -15.89 -1.81 -4.72
C THR A 605 -15.86 -3.11 -3.91
N ASP A 606 -17.01 -3.76 -3.70
CA ASP A 606 -17.14 -4.97 -2.87
C ASP A 606 -17.76 -6.15 -3.64
N PRO A 607 -16.96 -7.00 -4.29
CA PRO A 607 -17.43 -8.19 -4.99
C PRO A 607 -17.52 -9.44 -4.07
N ALA A 608 -17.67 -9.26 -2.75
CA ALA A 608 -17.69 -10.37 -1.80
C ALA A 608 -18.93 -11.28 -1.97
N PRO A 609 -18.76 -12.60 -2.19
CA PRO A 609 -19.87 -13.54 -2.16
C PRO A 609 -20.29 -13.88 -0.72
N THR A 610 -21.49 -14.40 -0.51
CA THR A 610 -22.06 -14.66 0.83
C THR A 610 -21.25 -15.69 1.65
N GLU A 611 -20.55 -16.61 1.00
CA GLU A 611 -19.64 -17.58 1.64
C GLU A 611 -18.28 -17.00 2.06
N MET A 612 -18.03 -15.72 1.78
CA MET A 612 -16.84 -15.00 2.22
C MET A 612 -17.20 -14.02 3.32
N PHE A 613 -16.44 -14.08 4.41
CA PHE A 613 -16.58 -13.17 5.54
C PHE A 613 -15.40 -12.21 5.58
N GLU A 614 -15.65 -11.01 6.10
CA GLU A 614 -14.68 -9.96 6.33
C GLU A 614 -14.99 -9.36 7.70
N THR A 615 -14.27 -9.82 8.72
CA THR A 615 -14.42 -9.33 10.09
C THR A 615 -13.27 -8.39 10.43
N LEU A 616 -13.59 -7.15 10.80
CA LEU A 616 -12.66 -6.17 11.33
C LEU A 616 -12.56 -6.32 12.85
N ILE A 617 -11.33 -6.47 13.34
CA ILE A 617 -11.03 -6.73 14.74
C ILE A 617 -10.17 -5.58 15.25
N ASN A 618 -10.79 -4.65 15.98
CA ASN A 618 -10.05 -3.54 16.57
C ASN A 618 -9.41 -4.01 17.86
N LEU A 619 -8.09 -3.86 17.96
CA LEU A 619 -7.33 -4.26 19.13
C LEU A 619 -7.23 -3.09 20.12
N LYS A 620 -7.19 -3.42 21.41
CA LYS A 620 -6.86 -2.45 22.46
C LYS A 620 -5.42 -1.98 22.33
N PRO A 621 -5.05 -0.83 22.93
CA PRO A 621 -3.66 -0.42 23.07
C PRO A 621 -2.79 -1.55 23.62
N ARG A 622 -1.57 -1.71 23.09
CA ARG A 622 -0.65 -2.80 23.47
C ARG A 622 -0.33 -2.83 24.97
N GLU A 623 -0.43 -1.71 25.66
CA GLU A 623 -0.22 -1.60 27.11
C GLU A 623 -1.28 -2.36 27.94
N GLU A 624 -2.46 -2.59 27.37
CA GLU A 624 -3.56 -3.32 28.02
C GLU A 624 -3.53 -4.83 27.72
N TRP A 625 -2.53 -5.32 26.96
CA TRP A 625 -2.45 -6.71 26.57
C TRP A 625 -1.94 -7.61 27.69
N ARG A 626 -2.27 -8.90 27.63
CA ARG A 626 -1.68 -9.89 28.52
C ARG A 626 -0.13 -9.88 28.40
N PRO A 627 0.62 -9.99 29.51
CA PRO A 627 2.08 -9.99 29.47
C PRO A 627 2.65 -11.10 28.57
N GLY A 628 3.57 -10.75 27.67
CA GLY A 628 4.22 -11.69 26.74
C GLY A 628 3.42 -11.99 25.48
N THR A 629 2.22 -11.45 25.32
CA THR A 629 1.42 -11.58 24.08
C THR A 629 2.00 -10.71 22.98
N THR A 630 2.26 -11.31 21.82
CA THR A 630 2.62 -10.61 20.59
C THR A 630 1.47 -10.69 19.59
N LEU A 631 1.50 -9.85 18.56
CA LEU A 631 0.48 -9.92 17.50
C LEU A 631 0.45 -11.30 16.83
N GLU A 632 1.61 -11.92 16.61
CA GLU A 632 1.72 -13.28 16.06
C GLU A 632 1.22 -14.37 17.02
N SER A 633 1.46 -14.24 18.33
CA SER A 633 0.91 -15.20 19.29
C SER A 633 -0.61 -15.06 19.37
N LEU A 634 -1.13 -13.84 19.40
CA LEU A 634 -2.57 -13.56 19.42
C LEU A 634 -3.26 -14.09 18.16
N LYS A 635 -2.70 -13.85 16.97
CA LYS A 635 -3.20 -14.43 15.71
C LYS A 635 -3.28 -15.96 15.76
N ARG A 636 -2.23 -16.63 16.28
CA ARG A 636 -2.23 -18.09 16.42
C ARG A 636 -3.27 -18.60 17.43
N GLU A 637 -3.44 -17.91 18.56
CA GLU A 637 -4.47 -18.23 19.56
C GLU A 637 -5.89 -18.10 18.98
N MET A 638 -6.16 -16.99 18.27
CA MET A 638 -7.45 -16.77 17.62
C MET A 638 -7.68 -17.76 16.47
N ASP A 639 -6.66 -18.05 15.66
CA ASP A 639 -6.76 -19.03 14.58
C ASP A 639 -7.10 -20.43 15.10
N ALA A 640 -6.49 -20.84 16.21
CA ALA A 640 -6.80 -22.11 16.87
C ALA A 640 -8.24 -22.15 17.41
N ALA A 641 -8.74 -21.03 17.94
CA ALA A 641 -10.11 -20.93 18.46
C ALA A 641 -11.18 -20.89 17.34
N LEU A 642 -10.81 -20.47 16.14
CA LEU A 642 -11.70 -20.32 14.98
C LEU A 642 -11.62 -21.49 13.99
N GLN A 643 -11.23 -22.68 14.45
CA GLN A 643 -11.21 -23.87 13.61
C GLN A 643 -12.62 -24.45 13.45
N PHE A 644 -13.33 -24.02 12.39
CA PHE A 644 -14.65 -24.53 12.03
C PHE A 644 -14.58 -25.56 10.89
N PRO A 645 -15.36 -26.65 10.95
CA PRO A 645 -15.44 -27.60 9.84
C PRO A 645 -15.87 -26.95 8.52
N GLY A 646 -15.07 -27.13 7.47
CA GLY A 646 -15.36 -26.59 6.14
C GLY A 646 -15.07 -25.10 5.97
N VAL A 647 -14.47 -24.45 6.97
CA VAL A 647 -14.02 -23.05 6.91
C VAL A 647 -12.49 -23.02 6.82
N SER A 648 -11.97 -22.26 5.87
CA SER A 648 -10.53 -21.98 5.74
C SER A 648 -10.27 -20.57 6.24
N ASN A 649 -9.49 -20.45 7.31
CA ASN A 649 -9.12 -19.18 7.92
C ASN A 649 -8.06 -18.46 7.07
N ALA A 650 -8.12 -17.13 7.08
CA ALA A 650 -7.09 -16.26 6.53
C ALA A 650 -7.03 -14.99 7.37
N TRP A 651 -5.80 -14.56 7.70
CA TRP A 651 -5.55 -13.42 8.56
C TRP A 651 -4.73 -12.39 7.83
N THR A 652 -5.15 -11.13 7.90
CA THR A 652 -4.47 -10.01 7.25
C THR A 652 -4.78 -8.71 8.00
N MET A 653 -4.47 -7.57 7.40
CA MET A 653 -4.82 -6.25 7.90
C MET A 653 -5.63 -5.49 6.83
N PRO A 654 -6.52 -4.57 7.22
CA PRO A 654 -7.47 -3.94 6.30
C PRO A 654 -6.84 -3.27 5.07
N ILE A 655 -5.83 -2.40 5.26
CA ILE A 655 -5.22 -1.65 4.16
C ILE A 655 -4.44 -2.62 3.27
N ARG A 656 -3.64 -3.52 3.85
CA ARG A 656 -2.92 -4.55 3.10
C ARG A 656 -3.84 -5.41 2.24
N ALA A 657 -4.91 -5.96 2.82
CA ALA A 657 -5.83 -6.85 2.13
C ALA A 657 -6.43 -6.19 0.89
N ARG A 658 -6.83 -4.92 1.02
CA ARG A 658 -7.40 -4.15 -0.07
C ARG A 658 -6.38 -3.84 -1.16
N ILE A 659 -5.14 -3.55 -0.80
CA ILE A 659 -4.04 -3.36 -1.76
C ILE A 659 -3.78 -4.66 -2.52
N ASP A 660 -3.60 -5.79 -1.83
CA ASP A 660 -3.28 -7.09 -2.46
C ASP A 660 -4.40 -7.55 -3.42
N MET A 661 -5.67 -7.41 -3.00
CA MET A 661 -6.85 -7.75 -3.81
C MET A 661 -6.99 -6.86 -5.06
N LEU A 662 -6.77 -5.56 -4.93
CA LEU A 662 -6.84 -4.63 -6.06
C LEU A 662 -5.74 -4.93 -7.08
N SER A 663 -4.54 -5.13 -6.57
CA SER A 663 -3.29 -5.29 -7.30
C SER A 663 -3.25 -6.59 -8.10
N THR A 664 -3.45 -7.75 -7.45
CA THR A 664 -3.30 -9.08 -8.11
C THR A 664 -4.61 -9.85 -8.30
N GLY A 665 -5.68 -9.44 -7.60
CA GLY A 665 -6.92 -10.21 -7.48
C GLY A 665 -6.84 -11.34 -6.46
N ILE A 666 -5.66 -11.58 -5.89
CA ILE A 666 -5.39 -12.60 -4.87
C ILE A 666 -5.31 -11.92 -3.51
N ARG A 667 -5.99 -12.48 -2.51
CA ARG A 667 -6.04 -11.96 -1.14
C ARG A 667 -5.00 -12.55 -0.19
N THR A 668 -4.35 -13.65 -0.58
CA THR A 668 -3.28 -14.30 0.18
C THR A 668 -1.90 -13.95 -0.41
N PRO A 669 -0.80 -14.10 0.35
CA PRO A 669 0.54 -13.79 -0.14
C PRO A 669 0.91 -14.53 -1.43
N VAL A 670 0.46 -15.77 -1.57
CA VAL A 670 0.65 -16.58 -2.77
C VAL A 670 -0.71 -16.98 -3.36
N GLY A 671 -0.83 -16.85 -4.68
CA GLY A 671 -1.98 -17.32 -5.43
C GLY A 671 -1.55 -18.10 -6.66
N VAL A 672 -2.29 -19.16 -6.98
CA VAL A 672 -2.12 -19.91 -8.23
C VAL A 672 -3.35 -19.70 -9.09
N LYS A 673 -3.17 -19.14 -10.29
CA LYS A 673 -4.24 -18.92 -11.28
C LYS A 673 -4.21 -20.04 -12.31
N VAL A 674 -5.31 -20.78 -12.41
CA VAL A 674 -5.50 -21.82 -13.43
C VAL A 674 -6.39 -21.26 -14.52
N PHE A 675 -5.91 -21.27 -15.76
CA PHE A 675 -6.66 -20.84 -16.94
C PHE A 675 -7.00 -22.03 -17.82
N GLY A 676 -8.17 -21.99 -18.47
CA GLY A 676 -8.68 -23.06 -19.30
C GLY A 676 -10.01 -22.69 -19.96
N THR A 677 -10.70 -23.70 -20.51
CA THR A 677 -11.96 -23.51 -21.25
C THR A 677 -13.16 -24.24 -20.64
N ASP A 678 -12.93 -25.17 -19.72
CA ASP A 678 -13.99 -25.96 -19.07
C ASP A 678 -13.85 -25.89 -17.54
N LEU A 679 -14.90 -25.40 -16.86
CA LEU A 679 -14.88 -25.17 -15.43
C LEU A 679 -14.72 -26.47 -14.61
N LYS A 680 -15.20 -27.62 -15.11
CA LYS A 680 -15.10 -28.90 -14.40
C LYS A 680 -13.66 -29.38 -14.36
N GLU A 681 -12.99 -29.38 -15.50
CA GLU A 681 -11.58 -29.76 -15.61
C GLU A 681 -10.68 -28.75 -14.88
N MET A 682 -10.98 -27.45 -14.95
CA MET A 682 -10.28 -26.41 -14.17
C MET A 682 -10.38 -26.67 -12.68
N GLU A 683 -11.56 -26.97 -12.14
CA GLU A 683 -11.72 -27.32 -10.72
C GLU A 683 -10.93 -28.59 -10.36
N ALA A 684 -10.94 -29.62 -11.21
CA ALA A 684 -10.18 -30.85 -10.99
C ALA A 684 -8.66 -30.62 -10.97
N VAL A 685 -8.14 -29.76 -11.86
CA VAL A 685 -6.73 -29.32 -11.84
C VAL A 685 -6.44 -28.54 -10.57
N SER A 686 -7.26 -27.55 -10.21
CA SER A 686 -7.05 -26.71 -9.03
C SER A 686 -7.10 -27.52 -7.72
N ARG A 687 -7.97 -28.52 -7.61
CA ARG A 687 -8.01 -29.45 -6.46
C ARG A 687 -6.74 -30.30 -6.35
N ARG A 688 -6.19 -30.78 -7.48
CA ARG A 688 -4.90 -31.49 -7.48
C ARG A 688 -3.77 -30.57 -7.02
N ILE A 689 -3.74 -29.34 -7.50
CA ILE A 689 -2.79 -28.31 -7.05
C ILE A 689 -2.93 -28.09 -5.54
N GLU A 690 -4.15 -27.91 -5.03
CA GLU A 690 -4.41 -27.76 -3.59
C GLU A 690 -3.86 -28.94 -2.77
N THR A 691 -4.09 -30.19 -3.19
CA THR A 691 -3.57 -31.38 -2.50
C THR A 691 -2.04 -31.39 -2.48
N VAL A 692 -1.39 -31.05 -3.59
CA VAL A 692 0.08 -30.99 -3.67
C VAL A 692 0.62 -29.89 -2.76
N LEU A 693 0.04 -28.69 -2.82
CA LEU A 693 0.49 -27.54 -2.03
C LEU A 693 0.38 -27.79 -0.52
N LYS A 694 -0.67 -28.49 -0.05
CA LYS A 694 -0.79 -28.90 1.35
C LYS A 694 0.37 -29.75 1.87
N THR A 695 1.10 -30.43 0.98
CA THR A 695 2.28 -31.23 1.36
C THR A 695 3.58 -30.42 1.39
N VAL A 696 3.59 -29.21 0.82
CA VAL A 696 4.78 -28.35 0.77
C VAL A 696 5.02 -27.75 2.17
N PRO A 697 6.20 -27.93 2.77
CA PRO A 697 6.54 -27.37 4.07
C PRO A 697 6.38 -25.83 4.08
N GLY A 698 5.74 -25.32 5.13
CA GLY A 698 5.45 -23.88 5.29
C GLY A 698 4.08 -23.46 4.78
N THR A 699 3.27 -24.37 4.21
CA THR A 699 1.87 -24.08 3.87
C THR A 699 1.03 -24.08 5.15
N SER A 700 0.44 -22.93 5.49
CA SER A 700 -0.54 -22.80 6.58
C SER A 700 -1.90 -23.31 6.13
N SER A 701 -2.39 -22.75 5.03
CA SER A 701 -3.63 -23.18 4.38
C SER A 701 -3.49 -23.10 2.86
N ALA A 702 -4.16 -24.00 2.15
CA ALA A 702 -4.29 -23.94 0.71
C ALA A 702 -5.73 -24.32 0.35
N TYR A 703 -6.38 -23.44 -0.41
CA TYR A 703 -7.78 -23.60 -0.81
C TYR A 703 -7.94 -23.25 -2.29
N ALA A 704 -8.30 -24.25 -3.10
CA ALA A 704 -8.75 -24.00 -4.45
C ALA A 704 -10.23 -23.59 -4.44
N GLU A 705 -10.55 -22.50 -5.13
CA GLU A 705 -11.92 -22.08 -5.31
C GLU A 705 -12.77 -23.22 -5.91
N ARG A 706 -13.95 -23.44 -5.34
CA ARG A 706 -14.91 -24.45 -5.80
C ARG A 706 -15.84 -23.79 -6.79
N VAL A 707 -15.50 -23.84 -8.07
CA VAL A 707 -16.31 -23.16 -9.09
C VAL A 707 -17.69 -23.79 -9.21
N ILE A 708 -17.77 -25.13 -9.22
CA ILE A 708 -19.01 -25.91 -9.41
C ILE A 708 -19.54 -26.37 -8.05
N GLY A 709 -19.69 -25.41 -7.14
CA GLY A 709 -20.27 -25.61 -5.82
C GLY A 709 -21.75 -25.23 -5.72
N GLY A 710 -22.32 -24.61 -6.76
CA GLY A 710 -23.64 -23.99 -6.70
C GLY A 710 -24.76 -25.00 -6.81
N TYR A 711 -25.81 -24.80 -6.01
CA TYR A 711 -27.03 -25.59 -6.05
C TYR A 711 -28.08 -24.84 -6.87
N PHE A 712 -28.59 -25.50 -7.90
CA PHE A 712 -29.60 -24.94 -8.80
C PHE A 712 -30.86 -25.79 -8.78
N LEU A 713 -32.00 -25.12 -9.01
CA LEU A 713 -33.28 -25.76 -9.31
C LEU A 713 -33.61 -25.41 -10.76
N ASP A 714 -33.30 -26.32 -11.66
CA ASP A 714 -33.54 -26.13 -13.09
C ASP A 714 -34.98 -26.50 -13.42
N ILE A 715 -35.68 -25.57 -14.08
CA ILE A 715 -37.01 -25.79 -14.63
C ILE A 715 -36.86 -25.79 -16.15
N VAL A 716 -36.71 -26.99 -16.73
CA VAL A 716 -36.42 -27.18 -18.15
C VAL A 716 -37.73 -27.36 -18.92
N PRO A 717 -38.15 -26.37 -19.73
CA PRO A 717 -39.44 -26.44 -20.42
C PRO A 717 -39.43 -27.52 -21.51
N ASP A 718 -40.45 -28.37 -21.53
CA ASP A 718 -40.66 -29.35 -22.61
C ASP A 718 -41.44 -28.68 -23.74
N ARG A 719 -40.73 -28.32 -24.82
CA ARG A 719 -41.32 -27.68 -26.00
C ARG A 719 -42.46 -28.49 -26.62
N THR A 720 -42.40 -29.82 -26.53
CA THR A 720 -43.45 -30.71 -27.09
C THR A 720 -44.70 -30.65 -26.23
N ALA A 721 -44.55 -30.70 -24.90
CA ALA A 721 -45.66 -30.56 -23.96
C ALA A 721 -46.28 -29.16 -24.05
N LEU A 722 -45.45 -28.11 -24.08
CA LEU A 722 -45.90 -26.72 -24.25
C LEU A 722 -46.75 -26.54 -25.51
N GLY A 723 -46.32 -27.11 -26.64
CA GLY A 723 -47.06 -27.05 -27.90
C GLY A 723 -48.47 -27.66 -27.82
N ARG A 724 -48.68 -28.70 -26.98
CA ARG A 724 -50.02 -29.31 -26.77
C ARG A 724 -50.98 -28.37 -26.05
N TYR A 725 -50.44 -27.49 -25.20
CA TYR A 725 -51.20 -26.51 -24.43
C TYR A 725 -51.24 -25.13 -25.09
N GLY A 726 -50.61 -24.96 -26.26
CA GLY A 726 -50.50 -23.66 -26.94
C GLY A 726 -49.61 -22.66 -26.20
N LEU A 727 -48.70 -23.13 -25.36
CA LEU A 727 -47.81 -22.30 -24.55
C LEU A 727 -46.48 -22.08 -25.26
N SER A 728 -45.89 -20.90 -25.05
CA SER A 728 -44.53 -20.58 -25.41
C SER A 728 -43.58 -20.86 -24.24
N VAL A 729 -42.27 -20.87 -24.52
CA VAL A 729 -41.26 -20.90 -23.45
C VAL A 729 -41.34 -19.63 -22.61
N GLY A 730 -41.68 -18.49 -23.22
CA GLY A 730 -41.84 -17.21 -22.52
C GLY A 730 -42.90 -17.27 -21.43
N ASP A 731 -44.04 -17.91 -21.68
CA ASP A 731 -45.13 -18.03 -20.70
C ASP A 731 -44.69 -18.76 -19.41
N VAL A 732 -43.85 -19.79 -19.56
CA VAL A 732 -43.26 -20.50 -18.43
C VAL A 732 -42.22 -19.64 -17.71
N GLN A 733 -41.33 -18.98 -18.46
CA GLN A 733 -40.27 -18.14 -17.88
C GLN A 733 -40.83 -16.94 -17.11
N ASP A 734 -41.84 -16.25 -17.66
CA ASP A 734 -42.57 -15.17 -16.97
C ASP A 734 -43.21 -15.67 -15.67
N THR A 735 -43.81 -16.86 -15.72
CA THR A 735 -44.38 -17.50 -14.52
C THR A 735 -43.30 -17.78 -13.47
N ILE A 736 -42.12 -18.25 -13.87
CA ILE A 736 -40.99 -18.49 -12.95
C ILE A 736 -40.51 -17.16 -12.33
N ALA A 737 -40.28 -16.13 -13.15
CA ALA A 737 -39.78 -14.83 -12.71
C ALA A 737 -40.72 -14.18 -11.69
N THR A 738 -42.02 -14.18 -11.97
CA THR A 738 -43.01 -13.59 -11.06
C THR A 738 -43.34 -14.53 -9.88
N ALA A 739 -43.71 -15.79 -10.12
CA ALA A 739 -44.20 -16.66 -9.03
C ALA A 739 -43.09 -17.07 -8.04
N LEU A 740 -41.90 -17.38 -8.54
CA LEU A 740 -40.77 -17.88 -7.74
C LEU A 740 -39.74 -16.79 -7.46
N GLY A 741 -39.37 -16.03 -8.49
CA GLY A 741 -38.29 -15.04 -8.44
C GLY A 741 -38.64 -13.75 -7.69
N ALA A 742 -39.92 -13.52 -7.39
CA ALA A 742 -40.42 -12.30 -6.77
C ALA A 742 -39.98 -11.04 -7.53
N GLU A 743 -40.14 -11.06 -8.85
CA GLU A 743 -39.82 -9.93 -9.72
C GLU A 743 -40.49 -8.62 -9.26
N THR A 744 -39.72 -7.52 -9.29
CA THR A 744 -40.21 -6.17 -8.98
C THR A 744 -41.17 -5.70 -10.05
N VAL A 745 -42.42 -5.46 -9.66
CA VAL A 745 -43.50 -5.01 -10.55
C VAL A 745 -43.55 -3.49 -10.63
N THR A 746 -43.35 -2.80 -9.51
CA THR A 746 -43.30 -1.34 -9.43
C THR A 746 -42.54 -0.91 -8.17
N THR A 747 -42.39 0.39 -7.95
CA THR A 747 -41.70 0.96 -6.78
C THR A 747 -42.57 2.03 -6.13
N THR A 748 -42.85 1.91 -4.83
CA THR A 748 -43.61 2.93 -4.10
C THR A 748 -42.81 4.22 -3.97
N VAL A 749 -43.53 5.35 -3.92
CA VAL A 749 -42.97 6.69 -3.79
C VAL A 749 -43.43 7.26 -2.44
N GLU A 750 -42.63 7.05 -1.39
CA GLU A 750 -42.92 7.45 -0.01
C GLU A 750 -42.09 8.70 0.35
N GLY A 751 -42.49 9.85 -0.20
CA GLY A 751 -41.68 11.07 -0.11
C GLY A 751 -40.35 10.92 -0.85
N ARG A 752 -39.25 10.84 -0.11
CA ARG A 752 -37.90 10.58 -0.65
C ARG A 752 -37.57 9.09 -0.78
N GLU A 753 -38.27 8.25 -0.03
CA GLU A 753 -37.99 6.82 0.06
C GLU A 753 -38.61 6.07 -1.14
N ARG A 754 -37.96 4.97 -1.53
CA ARG A 754 -38.39 4.11 -2.63
C ARG A 754 -38.29 2.66 -2.20
N TYR A 755 -39.39 1.92 -2.31
CA TYR A 755 -39.44 0.50 -1.94
C TYR A 755 -40.08 -0.33 -3.05
N ALA A 756 -39.51 -1.50 -3.33
CA ALA A 756 -40.02 -2.39 -4.36
C ALA A 756 -41.37 -3.00 -3.96
N VAL A 757 -42.26 -3.15 -4.95
CA VAL A 757 -43.48 -3.96 -4.85
C VAL A 757 -43.27 -5.19 -5.72
N VAL A 758 -43.27 -6.36 -5.09
CA VAL A 758 -43.05 -7.66 -5.75
C VAL A 758 -44.30 -8.51 -5.68
N VAL A 759 -44.50 -9.36 -6.68
CA VAL A 759 -45.55 -10.39 -6.68
C VAL A 759 -44.86 -11.73 -6.54
N ARG A 760 -45.36 -12.62 -5.68
CA ARG A 760 -44.79 -13.97 -5.48
C ARG A 760 -45.80 -14.97 -4.95
N TYR A 761 -45.49 -16.25 -5.07
CA TYR A 761 -46.29 -17.32 -4.46
C TYR A 761 -45.97 -17.50 -2.96
N PRO A 762 -46.88 -18.14 -2.19
CA PRO A 762 -46.67 -18.46 -0.79
C PRO A 762 -45.49 -19.42 -0.64
N ARG A 763 -44.84 -19.40 0.53
CA ARG A 763 -43.64 -20.20 0.77
C ARG A 763 -43.91 -21.71 0.60
N GLU A 764 -45.09 -22.21 0.98
CA GLU A 764 -45.41 -23.63 0.85
C GLU A 764 -45.47 -24.10 -0.60
N ALA A 765 -45.84 -23.23 -1.55
CA ALA A 765 -45.90 -23.56 -2.97
C ALA A 765 -44.50 -23.64 -3.64
N ARG A 766 -43.46 -23.16 -2.95
CA ARG A 766 -42.09 -23.02 -3.46
C ARG A 766 -41.02 -23.50 -2.48
N SER A 767 -41.37 -24.37 -1.53
CA SER A 767 -40.45 -24.90 -0.52
C SER A 767 -39.47 -25.92 -1.07
N ASP A 768 -39.86 -26.65 -2.10
CA ASP A 768 -39.12 -27.79 -2.64
C ASP A 768 -39.53 -28.06 -4.10
N PRO A 769 -38.73 -28.86 -4.86
CA PRO A 769 -38.99 -29.14 -6.26
C PRO A 769 -40.36 -29.76 -6.56
N VAL A 770 -40.86 -30.62 -5.67
CA VAL A 770 -42.14 -31.32 -5.86
C VAL A 770 -43.29 -30.33 -5.68
N SER A 771 -43.22 -29.50 -4.65
CA SER A 771 -44.18 -28.42 -4.42
C SER A 771 -44.19 -27.42 -5.56
N VAL A 772 -43.02 -27.04 -6.09
CA VAL A 772 -42.91 -26.18 -7.30
C VAL A 772 -43.60 -26.83 -8.49
N ALA A 773 -43.25 -28.08 -8.82
CA ALA A 773 -43.80 -28.80 -9.97
C ALA A 773 -45.34 -28.91 -9.92
N ARG A 774 -45.91 -29.11 -8.73
CA ARG A 774 -47.35 -29.29 -8.54
C ARG A 774 -48.12 -27.97 -8.39
N SER A 775 -47.55 -27.00 -7.69
CA SER A 775 -48.28 -25.83 -7.19
C SER A 775 -48.11 -24.60 -8.06
N VAL A 776 -46.97 -24.47 -8.77
CA VAL A 776 -46.75 -23.37 -9.71
C VAL A 776 -47.61 -23.59 -10.94
N GLN A 777 -48.46 -22.61 -11.27
CA GLN A 777 -49.47 -22.73 -12.32
C GLN A 777 -49.13 -21.80 -13.48
N VAL A 778 -49.01 -22.35 -14.69
CA VAL A 778 -48.83 -21.61 -15.94
C VAL A 778 -50.21 -21.34 -16.55
N PRO A 779 -50.59 -20.08 -16.82
CA PRO A 779 -51.90 -19.75 -17.37
C PRO A 779 -52.03 -20.24 -18.83
N LEU A 780 -53.20 -20.77 -19.20
CA LEU A 780 -53.48 -21.23 -20.57
C LEU A 780 -54.16 -20.13 -21.40
N PRO A 781 -53.89 -20.04 -22.73
CA PRO A 781 -54.53 -19.04 -23.59
C PRO A 781 -56.07 -19.14 -23.64
N GLY A 782 -56.61 -20.36 -23.52
CA GLY A 782 -58.05 -20.63 -23.52
C GLY A 782 -58.73 -20.51 -22.15
N GLY A 783 -58.04 -20.00 -21.14
CA GLY A 783 -58.50 -19.98 -19.75
C GLY A 783 -58.10 -21.23 -18.96
N GLY A 784 -58.04 -21.09 -17.64
CA GLY A 784 -57.49 -22.12 -16.75
C GLY A 784 -55.96 -22.05 -16.64
N SER A 785 -55.37 -23.05 -16.00
CA SER A 785 -53.92 -23.16 -15.81
C SER A 785 -53.46 -24.61 -15.77
N VAL A 786 -52.19 -24.83 -16.08
CA VAL A 786 -51.53 -26.14 -16.00
C VAL A 786 -50.38 -26.08 -14.98
N PRO A 787 -50.19 -27.11 -14.14
CA PRO A 787 -49.02 -27.21 -13.28
C PRO A 787 -47.72 -27.16 -14.10
N VAL A 788 -46.69 -26.48 -13.59
CA VAL A 788 -45.41 -26.38 -14.30
C VAL A 788 -44.78 -27.75 -14.56
N GLY A 789 -45.02 -28.75 -13.68
CA GLY A 789 -44.51 -30.12 -13.83
C GLY A 789 -45.06 -30.89 -15.04
N ASP A 790 -46.22 -30.47 -15.60
CA ASP A 790 -46.80 -31.10 -16.79
C ASP A 790 -46.20 -30.53 -18.09
N VAL A 791 -45.53 -29.37 -18.02
CA VAL A 791 -44.98 -28.65 -19.17
C VAL A 791 -43.47 -28.38 -19.08
N ALA A 792 -42.86 -28.67 -17.93
CA ALA A 792 -41.44 -28.52 -17.67
C ALA A 792 -40.96 -29.56 -16.67
N LYS A 793 -39.70 -29.99 -16.83
CA LYS A 793 -39.03 -30.86 -15.86
C LYS A 793 -38.37 -30.01 -14.79
N VAL A 794 -38.72 -30.25 -13.52
CA VAL A 794 -38.13 -29.56 -12.36
C VAL A 794 -37.10 -30.49 -11.72
N GLU A 795 -35.81 -30.14 -11.77
CA GLU A 795 -34.74 -30.97 -11.24
C GLU A 795 -33.65 -30.16 -10.51
N THR A 796 -33.01 -30.78 -9.53
CA THR A 796 -31.88 -30.16 -8.82
C THR A 796 -30.58 -30.49 -9.52
N THR A 797 -29.78 -29.47 -9.81
CA THR A 797 -28.50 -29.60 -10.52
C THR A 797 -27.40 -28.85 -9.77
N ARG A 798 -26.16 -29.08 -10.22
CA ARG A 798 -24.99 -28.32 -9.75
C ARG A 798 -24.45 -27.45 -10.87
N GLY A 799 -24.08 -26.22 -10.53
CA GLY A 799 -23.57 -25.23 -11.47
C GLY A 799 -22.54 -24.31 -10.84
N ALA A 800 -22.10 -23.31 -11.61
CA ALA A 800 -21.14 -22.32 -11.12
C ALA A 800 -21.80 -21.39 -10.09
N THR A 801 -21.18 -21.15 -8.93
CA THR A 801 -21.64 -20.09 -8.00
C THR A 801 -21.17 -18.71 -8.42
N SER A 802 -19.97 -18.65 -8.96
CA SER A 802 -19.40 -17.48 -9.59
C SER A 802 -18.48 -17.92 -10.72
N ILE A 803 -18.34 -17.07 -11.73
CA ILE A 803 -17.40 -17.28 -12.83
C ILE A 803 -16.46 -16.10 -12.85
N ARG A 804 -15.16 -16.39 -12.85
CA ARG A 804 -14.11 -15.39 -12.94
C ARG A 804 -13.48 -15.45 -14.31
N THR A 805 -13.20 -14.28 -14.85
CA THR A 805 -12.42 -14.12 -16.06
C THR A 805 -11.29 -13.13 -15.84
N GLU A 806 -10.17 -13.37 -16.50
CA GLU A 806 -9.06 -12.43 -16.57
C GLU A 806 -8.58 -12.38 -18.02
N ASN A 807 -8.57 -11.18 -18.59
CA ASN A 807 -8.30 -10.90 -19.99
C ASN A 807 -9.16 -11.72 -20.96
N GLY A 808 -10.45 -11.87 -20.65
CA GLY A 808 -11.42 -12.62 -21.47
C GLY A 808 -11.25 -14.14 -21.42
N GLN A 809 -10.37 -14.67 -20.55
CA GLN A 809 -10.18 -16.10 -20.33
C GLN A 809 -10.77 -16.51 -18.98
N LEU A 810 -11.37 -17.70 -18.90
CA LEU A 810 -11.81 -18.27 -17.62
C LEU A 810 -10.61 -18.49 -16.69
N ALA A 811 -10.78 -18.15 -15.41
CA ALA A 811 -9.74 -18.28 -14.40
C ALA A 811 -10.31 -18.91 -13.11
N VAL A 812 -9.52 -19.78 -12.48
CA VAL A 812 -9.80 -20.35 -11.15
C VAL A 812 -8.61 -20.10 -10.24
N TYR A 813 -8.86 -19.59 -9.05
CA TYR A 813 -7.80 -19.23 -8.11
C TYR A 813 -7.62 -20.29 -7.03
N VAL A 814 -6.36 -20.55 -6.68
CA VAL A 814 -5.96 -21.29 -5.49
C VAL A 814 -5.28 -20.29 -4.55
N PHE A 815 -5.90 -20.07 -3.40
CA PHE A 815 -5.40 -19.19 -2.35
C PHE A 815 -4.47 -19.99 -1.44
N VAL A 816 -3.28 -19.47 -1.19
CA VAL A 816 -2.24 -20.16 -0.43
C VAL A 816 -1.68 -19.20 0.62
N ASP A 817 -1.81 -19.60 1.87
CA ASP A 817 -1.25 -18.90 3.01
C ASP A 817 -0.01 -19.63 3.53
N ILE A 818 1.00 -18.88 3.96
CA ILE A 818 2.31 -19.42 4.35
C ILE A 818 2.64 -19.04 5.79
N ALA A 819 3.26 -19.96 6.53
CA ALA A 819 3.69 -19.71 7.91
C ALA A 819 5.08 -20.31 8.16
N GLY A 820 5.92 -19.56 8.88
CA GLY A 820 7.24 -20.02 9.31
C GLY A 820 8.25 -20.21 8.16
N ARG A 821 8.02 -19.63 6.99
CA ARG A 821 8.90 -19.70 5.82
C ARG A 821 8.90 -18.41 5.01
N ASP A 822 9.96 -18.20 4.22
CA ASP A 822 10.10 -17.05 3.33
C ASP A 822 9.32 -17.25 2.01
N LEU A 823 8.88 -16.14 1.41
CA LEU A 823 7.98 -16.13 0.25
C LEU A 823 8.64 -16.74 -1.00
N GLY A 824 9.83 -16.26 -1.39
CA GLY A 824 10.48 -16.73 -2.62
C GLY A 824 11.07 -18.14 -2.49
N GLY A 825 11.54 -18.54 -1.31
CA GLY A 825 11.91 -19.93 -1.01
C GLY A 825 10.72 -20.88 -1.11
N TYR A 826 9.59 -20.53 -0.49
CA TYR A 826 8.36 -21.30 -0.56
C TYR A 826 7.85 -21.47 -2.00
N VAL A 827 7.74 -20.37 -2.77
CA VAL A 827 7.17 -20.43 -4.12
C VAL A 827 8.02 -21.28 -5.06
N ARG A 828 9.36 -21.25 -4.94
CA ARG A 828 10.24 -22.11 -5.75
C ARG A 828 9.98 -23.60 -5.50
N ASP A 829 9.85 -24.00 -4.24
CA ASP A 829 9.54 -25.38 -3.87
C ASP A 829 8.12 -25.78 -4.29
N ALA A 830 7.16 -24.87 -4.14
CA ALA A 830 5.77 -25.07 -4.56
C ALA A 830 5.65 -25.20 -6.10
N GLN A 831 6.35 -24.37 -6.86
CA GLN A 831 6.44 -24.44 -8.33
C GLN A 831 7.02 -25.78 -8.78
N ALA A 832 8.10 -26.23 -8.14
CA ALA A 832 8.69 -27.53 -8.43
C ALA A 832 7.71 -28.68 -8.13
N ALA A 833 7.08 -28.67 -6.95
CA ALA A 833 6.11 -29.70 -6.56
C ALA A 833 4.91 -29.76 -7.52
N VAL A 834 4.34 -28.61 -7.92
CA VAL A 834 3.22 -28.57 -8.87
C VAL A 834 3.64 -29.04 -10.25
N ARG A 835 4.81 -28.61 -10.75
CA ARG A 835 5.32 -29.04 -12.07
C ARG A 835 5.56 -30.55 -12.13
N ASP A 836 6.07 -31.14 -11.06
CA ASP A 836 6.46 -32.54 -11.04
C ASP A 836 5.28 -33.49 -10.78
N GLN A 837 4.27 -33.06 -10.01
CA GLN A 837 3.14 -33.90 -9.60
C GLN A 837 1.82 -33.64 -10.35
N VAL A 838 1.63 -32.45 -10.95
CA VAL A 838 0.38 -32.08 -11.62
C VAL A 838 0.56 -32.06 -13.14
N LYS A 839 -0.06 -33.02 -13.84
CA LYS A 839 -0.12 -33.03 -15.31
C LYS A 839 -1.25 -32.13 -15.81
N LEU A 840 -0.91 -31.09 -16.55
CA LEU A 840 -1.88 -30.16 -17.13
C LEU A 840 -2.45 -30.70 -18.46
N PRO A 841 -3.78 -30.67 -18.67
CA PRO A 841 -4.38 -30.98 -19.97
C PRO A 841 -4.01 -29.96 -21.05
N PRO A 842 -4.13 -30.29 -22.35
CA PRO A 842 -3.89 -29.35 -23.44
C PRO A 842 -4.81 -28.12 -23.36
N GLY A 843 -4.26 -26.93 -23.56
CA GLY A 843 -5.01 -25.67 -23.48
C GLY A 843 -5.14 -25.07 -22.07
N TYR A 844 -4.58 -25.72 -21.05
CA TYR A 844 -4.56 -25.24 -19.68
C TYR A 844 -3.19 -24.65 -19.33
N ARG A 845 -3.19 -23.55 -18.58
CA ARG A 845 -1.95 -22.94 -18.07
C ARG A 845 -2.12 -22.53 -16.62
N VAL A 846 -1.00 -22.55 -15.91
CA VAL A 846 -0.91 -22.12 -14.51
C VAL A 846 -0.01 -20.89 -14.45
N ALA A 847 -0.47 -19.86 -13.76
CA ALA A 847 0.33 -18.68 -13.43
C ALA A 847 0.39 -18.49 -11.91
N TRP A 848 1.52 -18.01 -11.43
CA TRP A 848 1.74 -17.68 -10.02
C TRP A 848 1.54 -16.18 -9.85
N SER A 849 0.86 -15.79 -8.77
CA SER A 849 0.38 -14.44 -8.53
C SER A 849 0.39 -14.15 -7.02
N GLY A 850 0.00 -12.94 -6.63
CA GLY A 850 0.03 -12.49 -5.24
C GLY A 850 1.27 -11.62 -5.02
N GLN A 851 1.79 -11.58 -3.80
CA GLN A 851 2.98 -10.80 -3.47
C GLN A 851 4.23 -11.29 -4.20
N PHE A 852 4.26 -12.57 -4.60
CA PHE A 852 5.35 -13.15 -5.36
C PHE A 852 5.58 -12.47 -6.72
N GLU A 853 4.51 -12.04 -7.40
CA GLU A 853 4.63 -11.35 -8.70
C GLU A 853 5.40 -10.02 -8.56
N TYR A 854 5.16 -9.30 -7.45
CA TYR A 854 5.88 -8.07 -7.14
C TYR A 854 7.31 -8.34 -6.68
N LEU A 855 7.54 -9.41 -5.93
CA LEU A 855 8.89 -9.83 -5.56
C LEU A 855 9.73 -10.13 -6.80
N GLU A 856 9.22 -10.92 -7.75
CA GLU A 856 9.91 -11.27 -8.99
C GLU A 856 10.21 -10.02 -9.84
N ARG A 857 9.24 -9.12 -9.96
CA ARG A 857 9.42 -7.84 -10.68
C ARG A 857 10.46 -6.95 -10.01
N ALA A 858 10.38 -6.80 -8.69
CA ALA A 858 11.31 -5.99 -7.92
C ALA A 858 12.73 -6.56 -7.98
N GLU A 859 12.90 -7.88 -7.90
CA GLU A 859 14.21 -8.54 -8.07
C GLU A 859 14.79 -8.29 -9.47
N ALA A 860 13.99 -8.46 -10.52
CA ALA A 860 14.40 -8.18 -11.90
C ALA A 860 14.82 -6.72 -12.08
N ARG A 861 14.10 -5.78 -11.45
CA ARG A 861 14.44 -4.36 -11.51
C ARG A 861 15.68 -4.04 -10.69
N LEU A 862 15.81 -4.56 -9.48
CA LEU A 862 16.99 -4.39 -8.61
C LEU A 862 18.27 -4.92 -9.26
N ALA A 863 18.18 -5.99 -10.06
CA ALA A 863 19.30 -6.48 -10.87
C ALA A 863 19.84 -5.44 -11.86
N VAL A 864 19.02 -4.46 -12.26
CA VAL A 864 19.41 -3.32 -13.11
C VAL A 864 19.76 -2.08 -12.26
N VAL A 865 18.97 -1.79 -11.23
CA VAL A 865 19.16 -0.62 -10.34
C VAL A 865 20.52 -0.66 -9.64
N VAL A 866 20.90 -1.81 -9.07
CA VAL A 866 22.15 -1.94 -8.28
C VAL A 866 23.40 -1.65 -9.14
N PRO A 867 23.59 -2.27 -10.32
CA PRO A 867 24.70 -1.90 -11.20
C PRO A 867 24.69 -0.44 -11.64
N LEU A 868 23.51 0.12 -11.93
CA LEU A 868 23.37 1.53 -12.31
C LEU A 868 23.82 2.47 -11.18
N THR A 869 23.41 2.19 -9.94
CA THR A 869 23.86 2.93 -8.75
C THR A 869 25.38 2.88 -8.62
N LEU A 870 25.99 1.70 -8.75
CA LEU A 870 27.44 1.55 -8.66
C LEU A 870 28.17 2.30 -9.78
N ALA A 871 27.63 2.29 -11.00
CA ALA A 871 28.18 3.03 -12.13
C ALA A 871 28.11 4.55 -11.93
N ILE A 872 26.99 5.06 -11.38
CA ILE A 872 26.80 6.46 -11.03
C ILE A 872 27.77 6.88 -9.92
N ILE A 873 27.89 6.07 -8.85
CA ILE A 873 28.85 6.32 -7.77
C ILE A 873 30.27 6.34 -8.34
N PHE A 874 30.65 5.37 -9.17
CA PHE A 874 31.94 5.33 -9.84
C PHE A 874 32.20 6.60 -10.66
N LEU A 875 31.23 7.03 -11.48
CA LEU A 875 31.35 8.23 -12.30
C LEU A 875 31.56 9.48 -11.44
N LEU A 876 30.78 9.67 -10.37
CA LEU A 876 30.91 10.83 -9.50
C LEU A 876 32.24 10.83 -8.74
N LEU A 877 32.67 9.67 -8.25
CA LEU A 877 33.99 9.52 -7.62
C LEU A 877 35.12 9.81 -8.61
N TYR A 878 35.00 9.37 -9.86
CA TYR A 878 35.96 9.67 -10.92
C TYR A 878 35.98 11.16 -11.26
N LEU A 879 34.83 11.83 -11.33
CA LEU A 879 34.76 13.28 -11.56
C LEU A 879 35.37 14.09 -10.41
N ASN A 880 35.24 13.60 -9.16
CA ASN A 880 35.82 14.22 -7.98
C ASN A 880 37.35 14.10 -7.93
N PHE A 881 37.90 12.89 -8.07
CA PHE A 881 39.33 12.65 -7.94
C PHE A 881 40.12 12.82 -9.24
N ARG A 882 39.45 12.70 -10.40
CA ARG A 882 40.05 12.65 -11.74
C ARG A 882 41.14 11.59 -11.89
N ALA A 883 41.10 10.56 -11.06
CA ALA A 883 42.11 9.53 -10.99
C ALA A 883 41.47 8.16 -10.73
N LEU A 884 41.73 7.21 -11.63
CA LEU A 884 41.09 5.89 -11.61
C LEU A 884 41.48 5.07 -10.36
N THR A 885 42.72 5.20 -9.92
CA THR A 885 43.26 4.49 -8.76
C THR A 885 42.52 4.85 -7.48
N GLU A 886 42.38 6.15 -7.22
CA GLU A 886 41.64 6.71 -6.10
C GLU A 886 40.16 6.29 -6.12
N THR A 887 39.53 6.35 -7.28
CA THR A 887 38.14 5.88 -7.47
C THR A 887 37.99 4.41 -7.12
N LEU A 888 38.88 3.53 -7.61
CA LEU A 888 38.82 2.10 -7.32
C LEU A 888 39.09 1.78 -5.84
N ILE A 889 39.97 2.51 -5.17
CA ILE A 889 40.20 2.34 -3.73
C ILE A 889 38.93 2.62 -2.93
N VAL A 890 38.16 3.66 -3.28
CA VAL A 890 36.87 3.95 -2.64
C VAL A 890 35.82 2.93 -3.05
N MET A 891 35.73 2.54 -4.32
CA MET A 891 34.76 1.51 -4.77
C MET A 891 34.97 0.16 -4.08
N LEU A 892 36.21 -0.20 -3.78
CA LEU A 892 36.54 -1.41 -3.04
C LEU A 892 35.98 -1.40 -1.62
N SER A 893 35.56 -0.25 -1.05
CA SER A 893 34.94 -0.21 0.28
C SER A 893 33.48 -0.64 0.30
N LEU A 894 32.77 -0.54 -0.84
CA LEU A 894 31.33 -0.79 -0.93
C LEU A 894 30.94 -2.25 -0.60
N PRO A 895 31.59 -3.29 -1.15
CA PRO A 895 31.25 -4.69 -0.79
C PRO A 895 31.44 -5.00 0.69
N PHE A 896 32.39 -4.33 1.35
CA PHE A 896 32.62 -4.52 2.78
C PHE A 896 31.59 -3.79 3.64
N ALA A 897 31.03 -2.67 3.19
CA ALA A 897 29.90 -2.06 3.88
C ALA A 897 28.71 -3.03 3.93
N VAL A 898 28.46 -3.78 2.85
CA VAL A 898 27.38 -4.78 2.80
C VAL A 898 27.55 -5.87 3.88
N VAL A 899 28.78 -6.26 4.21
CA VAL A 899 29.08 -7.30 5.20
C VAL A 899 28.38 -7.04 6.53
N GLY A 900 28.60 -5.88 7.13
CA GLY A 900 28.02 -5.59 8.45
C GLY A 900 26.50 -5.55 8.44
N GLY A 901 25.90 -5.10 7.33
CA GLY A 901 24.45 -5.13 7.14
C GLY A 901 23.89 -6.55 7.09
N VAL A 902 24.52 -7.44 6.31
CA VAL A 902 24.12 -8.86 6.19
C VAL A 902 24.19 -9.57 7.54
N TRP A 903 25.27 -9.36 8.32
CA TRP A 903 25.41 -9.98 9.64
C TRP A 903 24.36 -9.51 10.63
N LEU A 904 24.07 -8.20 10.65
CA LEU A 904 23.06 -7.66 11.56
C LEU A 904 21.65 -8.14 11.17
N MET A 905 21.34 -8.23 9.88
CA MET A 905 20.10 -8.82 9.40
C MET A 905 19.95 -10.28 9.83
N TRP A 906 21.00 -11.08 9.65
CA TRP A 906 21.01 -12.48 10.05
C TRP A 906 20.82 -12.65 11.56
N TRP A 907 21.47 -11.82 12.37
CA TRP A 907 21.30 -11.80 13.83
C TRP A 907 19.85 -11.49 14.24
N LEU A 908 19.22 -10.52 13.56
CA LEU A 908 17.86 -10.09 13.86
C LEU A 908 16.78 -10.97 13.21
N GLY A 909 17.16 -11.97 12.41
CA GLY A 909 16.23 -12.85 11.71
C GLY A 909 15.42 -12.14 10.61
N PHE A 910 15.99 -11.10 9.99
CA PHE A 910 15.32 -10.33 8.95
C PHE A 910 15.52 -10.94 7.57
N ASN A 911 14.47 -10.97 6.76
CA ASN A 911 14.54 -11.42 5.36
C ASN A 911 15.02 -10.29 4.44
N MET A 912 15.52 -10.67 3.26
CA MET A 912 15.77 -9.75 2.15
C MET A 912 14.43 -9.27 1.58
N SER A 913 14.27 -7.95 1.50
CA SER A 913 13.09 -7.29 0.94
C SER A 913 13.47 -6.05 0.15
N VAL A 914 12.49 -5.42 -0.52
CA VAL A 914 12.73 -4.16 -1.25
C VAL A 914 13.21 -3.05 -0.28
N ALA A 915 12.66 -3.01 0.94
CA ALA A 915 13.08 -2.07 1.99
C ALA A 915 14.57 -2.25 2.36
N VAL A 916 15.01 -3.49 2.51
CA VAL A 916 16.40 -3.82 2.81
C VAL A 916 17.32 -3.41 1.65
N ALA A 917 16.92 -3.67 0.40
CA ALA A 917 17.70 -3.29 -0.77
C ALA A 917 17.89 -1.77 -0.84
N VAL A 918 16.84 -1.00 -0.56
CA VAL A 918 16.92 0.47 -0.41
C VAL A 918 17.88 0.88 0.70
N GLY A 919 17.88 0.18 1.84
CA GLY A 919 18.84 0.38 2.94
C GLY A 919 20.30 0.14 2.51
N PHE A 920 20.59 -0.90 1.73
CA PHE A 920 21.93 -1.14 1.18
C PHE A 920 22.36 -0.10 0.15
N ILE A 921 21.42 0.42 -0.64
CA ILE A 921 21.68 1.55 -1.55
C ILE A 921 22.00 2.83 -0.73
N ALA A 922 21.26 3.08 0.37
CA ALA A 922 21.55 4.13 1.35
C ALA A 922 22.96 4.04 1.90
N LEU A 923 23.30 2.85 2.39
CA LEU A 923 24.60 2.55 2.94
C LEU A 923 25.71 2.76 1.92
N SER A 924 25.51 2.36 0.66
CA SER A 924 26.52 2.48 -0.39
C SER A 924 26.93 3.95 -0.62
N GLY A 925 25.96 4.87 -0.66
CA GLY A 925 26.23 6.30 -0.76
C GLY A 925 27.06 6.84 0.41
N VAL A 926 26.68 6.47 1.65
CA VAL A 926 27.38 6.91 2.88
C VAL A 926 28.77 6.27 3.01
N ALA A 927 28.92 4.99 2.63
CA ALA A 927 30.21 4.31 2.61
C ALA A 927 31.16 4.92 1.58
N ALA A 928 30.64 5.33 0.41
CA ALA A 928 31.41 6.06 -0.59
C ALA A 928 31.85 7.44 -0.06
N GLU A 929 30.95 8.20 0.58
CA GLU A 929 31.29 9.49 1.22
C GLU A 929 32.44 9.34 2.24
N THR A 930 32.28 8.43 3.21
CA THR A 930 33.29 8.25 4.27
C THR A 930 34.63 7.78 3.70
N GLY A 931 34.61 7.01 2.61
CA GLY A 931 35.78 6.65 1.80
C GLY A 931 36.45 7.86 1.12
N VAL A 932 35.66 8.73 0.48
CA VAL A 932 36.14 9.97 -0.16
C VAL A 932 36.87 10.85 0.84
N ILE A 933 36.24 11.11 1.99
CA ILE A 933 36.80 11.99 3.03
C ILE A 933 38.14 11.42 3.51
N MET A 934 38.21 10.12 3.80
CA MET A 934 39.47 9.49 4.22
C MET A 934 40.59 9.64 3.18
N LEU A 935 40.26 9.45 1.91
CA LEU A 935 41.24 9.49 0.84
C LEU A 935 41.79 10.90 0.58
N VAL A 936 40.91 11.92 0.59
CA VAL A 936 41.30 13.33 0.46
C VAL A 936 42.32 13.71 1.53
N TYR A 937 42.12 13.27 2.78
CA TYR A 937 43.06 13.58 3.85
C TYR A 937 44.38 12.83 3.77
N LEU A 938 44.36 11.57 3.32
CA LEU A 938 45.60 10.85 3.05
C LEU A 938 46.40 11.55 1.93
N GLN A 939 45.73 12.08 0.91
CA GLN A 939 46.37 12.86 -0.15
C GLN A 939 46.95 14.19 0.36
N HIS A 940 46.19 14.94 1.18
CA HIS A 940 46.68 16.19 1.78
C HIS A 940 47.89 15.96 2.68
N ALA A 941 47.85 14.93 3.55
CA ALA A 941 48.98 14.60 4.42
C ALA A 941 50.23 14.18 3.63
N VAL A 942 50.05 13.45 2.52
CA VAL A 942 51.15 13.12 1.60
C VAL A 942 51.71 14.37 0.93
N ALA A 943 50.86 15.30 0.49
CA ALA A 943 51.29 16.55 -0.12
C ALA A 943 52.06 17.44 0.86
N GLU A 944 51.59 17.56 2.11
CA GLU A 944 52.22 18.35 3.17
C GLU A 944 53.58 17.77 3.58
N VAL A 945 53.65 16.46 3.85
CA VAL A 945 54.92 15.79 4.18
C VAL A 945 55.90 15.86 3.01
N ARG A 946 55.41 15.73 1.76
CA ARG A 946 56.25 15.90 0.57
C ARG A 946 56.80 17.32 0.46
N ALA A 947 55.97 18.34 0.67
CA ALA A 947 56.40 19.74 0.66
C ALA A 947 57.43 20.03 1.77
N ASN A 948 57.21 19.53 2.99
CA ASN A 948 58.14 19.67 4.10
C ASN A 948 59.48 18.96 3.85
N ARG A 949 59.45 17.77 3.23
CA ARG A 949 60.66 17.01 2.86
C ARG A 949 61.42 17.68 1.71
N MET A 950 60.72 18.23 0.72
CA MET A 950 61.32 19.04 -0.35
C MET A 950 61.96 20.32 0.19
N ALA A 951 61.30 21.02 1.11
CA ALA A 951 61.84 22.22 1.76
C ALA A 951 63.07 21.92 2.65
N SER A 952 63.21 20.68 3.13
CA SER A 952 64.34 20.21 3.94
C SER A 952 65.37 19.37 3.18
N GLY A 953 65.26 19.28 1.84
CA GLY A 953 66.20 18.57 0.97
C GLY A 953 66.23 17.03 1.12
N ARG A 954 65.21 16.43 1.74
CA ARG A 954 65.14 14.97 1.96
C ARG A 954 64.28 14.29 0.87
N PRO A 955 64.68 13.11 0.36
CA PRO A 955 63.87 12.37 -0.60
C PRO A 955 62.56 11.86 0.04
N PHE A 956 61.51 11.76 -0.77
CA PHE A 956 60.24 11.18 -0.35
C PHE A 956 60.28 9.65 -0.49
N ASP A 957 60.62 8.95 0.59
CA ASP A 957 60.81 7.51 0.65
C ASP A 957 59.61 6.76 1.27
N ARG A 958 59.71 5.43 1.38
CA ARG A 958 58.65 4.59 1.98
C ARG A 958 58.40 4.92 3.46
N GLU A 959 59.39 5.43 4.17
CA GLU A 959 59.26 5.85 5.56
C GLU A 959 58.49 7.17 5.65
N ALA A 960 58.79 8.15 4.79
CA ALA A 960 58.04 9.39 4.65
C ALA A 960 56.58 9.14 4.22
N LEU A 961 56.33 8.17 3.33
CA LEU A 961 54.96 7.76 2.99
C LEU A 961 54.24 7.15 4.20
N ARG A 962 54.93 6.35 5.02
CA ARG A 962 54.35 5.77 6.23
C ARG A 962 54.07 6.85 7.29
N GLU A 963 54.97 7.80 7.45
CA GLU A 963 54.79 8.98 8.31
C GLU A 963 53.57 9.79 7.87
N ALA A 964 53.46 10.11 6.57
CA ALA A 964 52.33 10.82 6.01
C ALA A 964 50.99 10.08 6.22
N ILE A 965 50.96 8.76 6.00
CA ILE A 965 49.76 7.95 6.25
C ILE A 965 49.42 7.93 7.74
N MET A 966 50.41 7.84 8.64
CA MET A 966 50.17 7.88 10.09
C MET A 966 49.60 9.23 10.53
N VAL A 967 50.13 10.35 10.03
CA VAL A 967 49.62 11.69 10.31
C VAL A 967 48.20 11.83 9.77
N GLY A 968 48.00 11.56 8.47
CA GLY A 968 46.69 11.69 7.82
C GLY A 968 45.62 10.76 8.39
N ALA A 969 45.99 9.55 8.82
CA ALA A 969 45.04 8.60 9.40
C ALA A 969 44.68 8.95 10.86
N VAL A 970 45.65 9.40 11.68
CA VAL A 970 45.41 9.72 13.10
C VAL A 970 44.67 11.05 13.24
N GLU A 971 45.02 12.07 12.45
CA GLU A 971 44.34 13.38 12.47
C GLU A 971 42.86 13.31 12.03
N ARG A 972 42.42 12.17 11.49
CA ARG A 972 41.06 11.96 10.96
C ARG A 972 40.17 10.99 11.70
N VAL A 973 40.69 10.32 12.72
CA VAL A 973 39.86 9.48 13.59
C VAL A 973 38.72 10.30 14.18
N ARG A 974 38.98 11.52 14.66
CA ARG A 974 37.98 12.35 15.33
C ARG A 974 36.80 12.74 14.41
N PRO A 975 37.01 13.49 13.30
CA PRO A 975 35.90 13.87 12.43
C PRO A 975 35.12 12.66 11.94
N LYS A 976 35.82 11.59 11.55
CA LYS A 976 35.18 10.39 11.02
C LYS A 976 34.40 9.59 12.04
N MET A 977 34.95 9.40 13.25
CA MET A 977 34.20 8.75 14.33
C MET A 977 33.00 9.60 14.73
N MET A 978 33.10 10.94 14.67
CA MET A 978 31.96 11.82 14.93
C MET A 978 30.86 11.62 13.89
N THR A 979 31.18 11.61 12.59
CA THR A 979 30.24 11.32 11.50
C THR A 979 29.58 9.96 11.67
N VAL A 980 30.37 8.91 11.85
CA VAL A 980 29.88 7.54 11.99
C VAL A 980 28.97 7.41 13.21
N VAL A 981 29.38 7.96 14.35
CA VAL A 981 28.59 7.92 15.58
C VAL A 981 27.32 8.75 15.42
N ALA A 982 27.36 9.91 14.75
CA ALA A 982 26.16 10.71 14.50
C ALA A 982 25.16 9.96 13.59
N ILE A 983 25.64 9.30 12.53
CA ILE A 983 24.79 8.49 11.63
C ILE A 983 24.23 7.28 12.38
N MET A 984 25.06 6.51 13.07
CA MET A 984 24.62 5.31 13.78
C MET A 984 23.68 5.64 14.94
N ALA A 985 24.03 6.64 15.76
CA ALA A 985 23.21 7.05 16.89
C ALA A 985 21.93 7.74 16.42
N GLY A 986 21.95 8.44 15.28
CA GLY A 986 20.77 9.00 14.63
C GLY A 986 19.85 7.93 14.02
N LEU A 987 20.33 6.75 13.65
CA LEU A 987 19.48 5.67 13.14
C LEU A 987 18.99 4.71 14.25
N LEU A 988 19.57 4.78 15.44
CA LEU A 988 19.26 3.88 16.55
C LEU A 988 17.83 4.02 17.09
N PRO A 989 17.24 5.23 17.18
CA PRO A 989 15.82 5.40 17.52
C PRO A 989 14.88 4.66 16.56
N ILE A 990 15.19 4.65 15.25
CA ILE A 990 14.42 3.91 14.26
C ILE A 990 14.45 2.41 14.57
N LEU A 991 15.61 1.88 14.96
CA LEU A 991 15.79 0.46 15.27
C LEU A 991 14.98 0.01 16.50
N TRP A 992 14.80 0.88 17.50
CA TRP A 992 14.09 0.57 18.75
C TRP A 992 12.67 1.12 18.82
N SER A 993 12.19 1.77 17.76
CA SER A 993 10.79 2.19 17.68
C SER A 993 9.88 0.97 17.56
N HIS A 994 8.80 0.94 18.34
CA HIS A 994 7.80 -0.15 18.35
C HIS A 994 6.41 0.32 17.90
N GLY A 995 6.31 1.56 17.37
CA GLY A 995 5.05 2.17 16.93
C GLY A 995 4.65 1.78 15.50
N ALA A 996 3.48 2.26 15.07
CA ALA A 996 2.96 1.99 13.73
C ALA A 996 3.93 2.50 12.65
N GLY A 997 4.30 1.64 11.70
CA GLY A 997 5.24 1.99 10.62
C GLY A 997 6.71 1.70 10.94
N SER A 998 7.03 1.32 12.18
CA SER A 998 8.39 1.00 12.59
C SER A 998 8.94 -0.22 11.85
N GLU A 999 8.11 -1.19 11.49
CA GLU A 999 8.53 -2.45 10.85
C GLU A 999 9.24 -2.20 9.52
N ILE A 1000 8.67 -1.33 8.66
CA ILE A 1000 9.28 -0.96 7.38
C ILE A 1000 10.57 -0.16 7.62
N MET A 1001 10.54 0.79 8.55
CA MET A 1001 11.67 1.68 8.82
C MET A 1001 12.88 0.94 9.41
N GLN A 1002 12.66 -0.04 10.29
CA GLN A 1002 13.71 -0.91 10.82
C GLN A 1002 14.40 -1.71 9.71
N ARG A 1003 13.65 -2.21 8.71
CA ARG A 1003 14.23 -2.95 7.58
C ARG A 1003 15.11 -2.10 6.68
N ILE A 1004 14.87 -0.78 6.64
CA ILE A 1004 15.75 0.16 5.93
C ILE A 1004 16.97 0.52 6.79
N ALA A 1005 16.77 0.73 8.10
CA ALA A 1005 17.82 1.17 9.01
C ALA A 1005 18.86 0.08 9.35
N VAL A 1006 18.45 -1.17 9.51
CA VAL A 1006 19.35 -2.29 9.90
C VAL A 1006 20.55 -2.45 8.96
N PRO A 1007 20.38 -2.53 7.63
CA PRO A 1007 21.49 -2.59 6.69
C PRO A 1007 22.45 -1.41 6.85
N MET A 1008 21.92 -0.20 7.08
CA MET A 1008 22.73 1.00 7.27
C MET A 1008 23.53 0.94 8.57
N ILE A 1009 22.91 0.61 9.71
CA ILE A 1009 23.59 0.56 11.02
C ILE A 1009 24.69 -0.49 11.00
N GLY A 1010 24.36 -1.73 10.63
CA GLY A 1010 25.32 -2.82 10.57
C GLY A 1010 26.43 -2.52 9.56
N GLY A 1011 26.05 -1.99 8.41
CA GLY A 1011 26.99 -1.64 7.36
C GLY A 1011 27.94 -0.51 7.75
N MET A 1012 27.48 0.50 8.47
CA MET A 1012 28.32 1.59 8.97
C MET A 1012 29.38 1.11 9.95
N VAL A 1013 29.09 0.09 10.78
CA VAL A 1013 30.11 -0.54 11.64
C VAL A 1013 31.23 -1.13 10.79
N SER A 1014 30.88 -1.99 9.84
CA SER A 1014 31.86 -2.64 8.96
C SER A 1014 32.63 -1.65 8.07
N SER A 1015 31.93 -0.65 7.51
CA SER A 1015 32.50 0.43 6.72
C SER A 1015 33.50 1.25 7.53
N THR A 1016 33.23 1.53 8.80
CA THR A 1016 34.13 2.31 9.66
C THR A 1016 35.44 1.59 9.91
N VAL A 1017 35.36 0.31 10.29
CA VAL A 1017 36.54 -0.55 10.51
C VAL A 1017 37.37 -0.60 9.23
N LEU A 1018 36.72 -0.82 8.10
CA LEU A 1018 37.40 -0.91 6.81
C LEU A 1018 38.06 0.41 6.41
N THR A 1019 37.32 1.50 6.49
CA THR A 1019 37.78 2.80 6.02
C THR A 1019 38.93 3.30 6.89
N LEU A 1020 38.97 2.93 8.18
CA LEU A 1020 40.08 3.28 9.08
C LEU A 1020 41.30 2.35 8.90
N LEU A 1021 41.11 1.06 8.63
CA LEU A 1021 42.22 0.11 8.61
C LEU A 1021 42.68 -0.26 7.19
N VAL A 1022 41.74 -0.65 6.33
CA VAL A 1022 42.04 -1.22 5.01
C VAL A 1022 42.34 -0.14 3.98
N ILE A 1023 41.63 1.00 3.96
CA ILE A 1023 41.92 2.08 3.00
C ILE A 1023 43.37 2.58 3.14
N PRO A 1024 43.90 2.89 4.34
CA PRO A 1024 45.31 3.25 4.52
C PRO A 1024 46.30 2.16 4.10
N ALA A 1025 45.96 0.88 4.34
CA ALA A 1025 46.80 -0.25 3.95
C ALA A 1025 46.89 -0.40 2.42
N VAL A 1026 45.75 -0.33 1.72
CA VAL A 1026 45.65 -0.37 0.26
C VAL A 1026 46.33 0.86 -0.34
N PHE A 1027 46.02 2.06 0.14
CA PHE A 1027 46.67 3.30 -0.31
C PHE A 1027 48.19 3.24 -0.16
N GLY A 1028 48.66 2.76 0.99
CA GLY A 1028 50.10 2.61 1.27
C GLY A 1028 50.80 1.46 0.54
N LEU A 1029 50.06 0.53 -0.07
CA LEU A 1029 50.62 -0.46 -1.01
C LEU A 1029 50.72 0.14 -2.41
N VAL A 1030 49.63 0.74 -2.89
CA VAL A 1030 49.54 1.31 -4.24
C VAL A 1030 50.52 2.46 -4.44
N LYS A 1031 50.51 3.48 -3.57
CA LYS A 1031 51.48 4.59 -3.65
C LYS A 1031 52.91 4.16 -3.31
N GLY A 1032 53.07 3.03 -2.62
CA GLY A 1032 54.38 2.43 -2.34
C GLY A 1032 55.01 1.73 -3.53
N TRP A 1033 54.19 1.27 -4.49
CA TRP A 1033 54.64 0.73 -5.78
C TRP A 1033 55.11 1.83 -6.74
N ASP A 1034 54.41 2.98 -6.77
CA ASP A 1034 54.85 4.15 -7.57
C ASP A 1034 56.27 4.62 -7.18
N LEU A 1035 56.62 4.53 -5.90
CA LEU A 1035 57.96 4.87 -5.38
C LEU A 1035 59.03 3.81 -5.68
N ALA A 1036 58.64 2.56 -5.99
CA ALA A 1036 59.56 1.50 -6.37
C ALA A 1036 60.00 1.62 -7.84
N GLY A 1037 59.11 2.15 -8.71
CA GLY A 1037 59.42 2.38 -10.13
C GLY A 1037 60.46 3.49 -10.37
N SER A 1038 60.45 4.55 -9.54
CA SER A 1038 61.38 5.68 -9.66
C SER A 1038 62.80 5.39 -9.17
N ALA A 1039 63.04 4.25 -8.52
CA ALA A 1039 64.36 3.89 -7.98
C ALA A 1039 65.27 3.14 -8.97
N SER A 1040 64.84 2.94 -10.23
CA SER A 1040 65.54 2.07 -11.20
C SER A 1040 66.30 2.80 -12.32
N VAL A 1041 66.37 4.13 -12.34
CA VAL A 1041 67.27 4.85 -13.28
C VAL A 1041 68.56 5.21 -12.55
N GLY A 1042 69.57 4.33 -12.67
CA GLY A 1042 70.93 4.61 -12.24
C GLY A 1042 71.59 5.71 -13.08
N PRO A 1043 72.62 6.40 -12.55
CA PRO A 1043 73.28 7.51 -13.23
C PRO A 1043 74.11 7.00 -14.42
N GLY A 1044 73.58 7.18 -15.64
CA GLY A 1044 74.29 6.94 -16.88
C GLY A 1044 75.24 8.09 -17.20
N LEU A 1045 76.53 7.78 -17.04
CA LEU A 1045 77.75 8.41 -17.57
C LEU A 1045 77.57 9.55 -18.59
N HIS A 1046 78.27 10.66 -18.30
CA HIS A 1046 78.74 11.65 -19.25
C HIS A 1046 79.18 11.02 -20.58
N LYS A 1047 78.61 11.52 -21.68
CA LYS A 1047 79.27 11.52 -22.98
C LYS A 1047 79.41 12.98 -23.40
N ASP A 1048 80.66 13.42 -23.43
CA ASP A 1048 81.10 14.54 -24.27
C ASP A 1048 80.71 14.24 -25.72
N GLU A 1049 80.09 15.20 -26.40
CA GLU A 1049 80.39 15.49 -27.80
C GLU A 1049 79.82 16.86 -28.19
N THR A 1050 80.76 17.75 -28.44
CA THR A 1050 80.60 19.02 -29.13
C THR A 1050 80.10 18.81 -30.56
N GLY A 1051 79.16 19.64 -31.00
CA GLY A 1051 79.29 20.30 -32.30
C GLY A 1051 78.27 19.98 -33.41
N TRP A 1052 77.74 21.09 -33.93
CA TRP A 1052 77.30 21.36 -35.31
C TRP A 1052 75.83 21.14 -35.71
N GLU A 1053 75.26 22.30 -36.09
CA GLU A 1053 74.11 22.63 -36.93
C GLU A 1053 73.76 21.64 -38.07
N VAL A 1054 72.47 21.58 -38.45
CA VAL A 1054 71.90 22.11 -39.72
C VAL A 1054 70.51 21.48 -40.02
N GLU A 1055 69.54 22.37 -40.24
CA GLU A 1055 68.33 22.37 -41.10
C GLU A 1055 67.34 21.19 -41.28
N ALA A 1056 66.06 21.59 -41.18
CA ALA A 1056 64.91 21.37 -42.07
C ALA A 1056 64.39 19.95 -42.37
N ALA A 1057 63.17 19.64 -41.89
CA ALA A 1057 61.89 19.82 -42.60
C ALA A 1057 60.72 19.44 -41.69
#